data_AF-A0A3A8KZV6-F1
#
_entry.id   AF-A0A3A8KZV6-F1
#
_cell.length_a   1.000
_cell.length_b   1.000
_cell.length_c   1.000
_cell.angle_alpha   90.00
_cell.angle_beta   90.00
_cell.angle_gamma   90.00
#
_symmetry.space_group_name_H-M   'P 1'
#
loop_
_entity.id
_entity.type
_entity.pdbx_description
1 polymer ?
#
loop_
_entity_poly.entity_id
_entity_poly.type
_entity_poly.pdbx_seq_one_letter_code
_entity_poly.pdbx_strand_id
1 'polypeptide(L)'
;MRHLLLLLPLFALAGCKDPQDGVKVTVTSTGFVPGCLRVTARDDASQETRSTALAGKGAPSVGGSVLVGVVLPEDWGTGLTLKAEAFEAPFVTDQDCTGKVVASGEGPVTIVRGEAAKGNPPELKLALSAADQDGDGYILKNADGTGGTDCDDDRETGASVHPGATERCNDRDDDCSGDDDQTFFGLGVACTQDGGCTGKLECAFNKVGTTCNAPTPTLAWVDGDDDKVGKAGVEPTPFCAPNTVPDAGFVPFNARHDDCDDGNKKVNPLEAETCDGVDNNCDGTTDILTGTCQTPDTHCVGLVACTGRTEGKVDGGTFCMGTVAPSNWSRDEDLDNHGSDEAQAIVSCIRPDADYAPQAGDCDDGNPFIHEGAPELCDSQDNDCNPMTTEAGVCPAGGPTWATQDVGTDPSRDWLGVSLYGNGGVWIVGTGSGRAVKVPTLNAFKVLDGACTDGSTPQILPSVWADPSTDTAYIGRDEGQLIVQTPTSTDCTPRTPVTPNTTTTTGLKGFATNGGGVKLFGTGKQGATTHGVTFQWNGGGSTVNAQGRNNLVLSAVHGISESTLFAVGVENDGKGAVLRYTGNQPPPADWVKDTSVPNAATALTAVHVVNAKLAYAVSDSGQLLQWNGTEWSIDSSGAPAGSYTGVLAFGKNAIFISTLGGTVLRYDGSVWDTSTASNPKQGIAGTSPADIWVVGRGRQVTHYPFWPQ
;
A
#
# COMPACT_ATOMS: atom_id res chain seq x y z
N MET A 1 98.64 -17.68 18.57
CA MET A 1 98.97 -18.63 19.66
C MET A 1 98.28 -18.15 20.92
N ARG A 2 97.17 -18.78 21.32
CA ARG A 2 96.52 -18.64 22.64
C ARG A 2 95.42 -19.72 22.73
N HIS A 3 95.79 -20.92 23.12
CA HIS A 3 94.86 -21.86 23.76
C HIS A 3 95.39 -22.13 25.16
N LEU A 4 94.87 -21.35 26.11
CA LEU A 4 94.70 -21.81 27.48
C LEU A 4 93.47 -22.74 27.42
N LEU A 5 93.64 -24.04 27.69
CA LEU A 5 92.55 -25.02 27.52
C LEU A 5 91.49 -24.80 28.61
N LEU A 6 90.32 -24.28 28.22
CA LEU A 6 89.12 -24.25 29.05
C LEU A 6 88.52 -25.67 29.10
N LEU A 7 88.60 -26.32 30.25
CA LEU A 7 87.84 -27.55 30.50
C LEU A 7 86.36 -27.21 30.74
N LEU A 8 85.52 -27.68 29.81
CA LEU A 8 84.07 -27.80 29.88
C LEU A 8 83.61 -28.58 31.15
N PRO A 9 82.33 -28.43 31.57
CA PRO A 9 81.81 -29.05 32.79
C PRO A 9 82.06 -30.56 32.79
N LEU A 10 82.41 -31.04 33.98
CA LEU A 10 82.97 -32.35 34.32
C LEU A 10 82.03 -33.53 34.00
N PHE A 11 81.66 -33.75 32.74
CA PHE A 11 80.90 -34.91 32.27
C PHE A 11 81.31 -35.30 30.84
N ALA A 12 82.58 -35.69 30.66
CA ALA A 12 83.08 -36.62 29.63
C ALA A 12 84.63 -36.60 29.61
N LEU A 13 85.26 -37.25 30.58
CA LEU A 13 86.71 -37.52 30.56
C LEU A 13 86.95 -39.02 30.72
N ALA A 14 86.47 -39.79 29.76
CA ALA A 14 87.03 -41.09 29.42
C ALA A 14 87.86 -40.87 28.14
N GLY A 15 89.12 -40.44 28.27
CA GLY A 15 89.94 -40.28 27.06
C GLY A 15 91.22 -39.44 27.10
N CYS A 16 91.60 -38.76 28.19
CA CYS A 16 92.92 -38.13 28.28
C CYS A 16 93.91 -39.04 29.01
N LYS A 17 95.01 -39.38 28.32
CA LYS A 17 96.21 -40.01 28.86
C LYS A 17 97.02 -38.92 29.59
N ASP A 18 97.19 -39.11 30.89
CA ASP A 18 98.00 -38.35 31.87
C ASP A 18 97.48 -36.96 32.32
N PRO A 19 97.31 -36.73 33.65
CA PRO A 19 96.90 -35.43 34.20
C PRO A 19 98.03 -34.39 34.10
N GLN A 20 97.73 -33.23 33.49
CA GLN A 20 98.66 -32.11 33.33
C GLN A 20 98.61 -31.17 34.55
N ASP A 21 99.76 -30.63 34.96
CA ASP A 21 99.84 -29.66 36.04
C ASP A 21 99.24 -28.31 35.63
N GLY A 22 98.59 -27.64 36.57
CA GLY A 22 97.90 -26.37 36.33
C GLY A 22 97.33 -25.76 37.61
N VAL A 23 96.72 -24.59 37.48
CA VAL A 23 96.04 -23.88 38.58
C VAL A 23 94.55 -23.78 38.30
N LYS A 24 93.76 -24.00 39.34
CA LYS A 24 92.33 -23.74 39.37
C LYS A 24 92.11 -22.28 39.80
N VAL A 25 91.54 -21.46 38.94
CA VAL A 25 91.31 -20.03 39.20
C VAL A 25 89.83 -19.78 39.38
N THR A 26 89.43 -19.32 40.55
CA THR A 26 88.07 -18.85 40.78
C THR A 26 88.07 -17.33 40.69
N VAL A 27 87.41 -16.77 39.68
CA VAL A 27 87.19 -15.33 39.57
C VAL A 27 85.79 -15.02 40.07
N THR A 28 85.69 -14.22 41.12
CA THR A 28 84.43 -13.78 41.72
C THR A 28 84.21 -12.31 41.39
N SER A 29 83.13 -11.98 40.68
CA SER A 29 82.65 -10.62 40.52
C SER A 29 81.58 -10.30 41.57
N THR A 30 81.63 -9.12 42.16
CA THR A 30 80.63 -8.63 43.12
C THR A 30 80.09 -7.30 42.64
N GLY A 31 78.78 -7.12 42.73
CA GLY A 31 78.11 -5.86 42.40
C GLY A 31 77.85 -5.63 40.90
N PHE A 32 78.34 -6.53 40.02
CA PHE A 32 78.05 -6.53 38.59
C PHE A 32 78.36 -7.92 37.97
N VAL A 33 77.79 -8.18 36.78
CA VAL A 33 78.15 -9.34 35.96
C VAL A 33 78.93 -8.86 34.74
N PRO A 34 80.20 -9.26 34.56
CA PRO A 34 80.94 -8.91 33.36
C PRO A 34 80.27 -9.44 32.09
N GLY A 35 80.05 -8.58 31.10
CA GLY A 35 79.69 -9.01 29.74
C GLY A 35 80.79 -9.91 29.15
N CYS A 36 82.06 -9.54 29.39
CA CYS A 36 83.24 -10.33 29.04
C CYS A 36 84.30 -10.30 30.14
N LEU A 37 84.90 -11.44 30.43
CA LEU A 37 85.97 -11.63 31.39
C LEU A 37 87.22 -12.17 30.69
N ARG A 38 88.36 -11.48 30.85
CA ARG A 38 89.66 -11.91 30.35
C ARG A 38 90.54 -12.38 31.49
N VAL A 39 90.98 -13.63 31.44
CA VAL A 39 91.95 -14.19 32.39
C VAL A 39 93.29 -14.38 31.69
N THR A 40 94.33 -13.76 32.22
CA THR A 40 95.70 -13.79 31.70
C THR A 40 96.64 -14.42 32.71
N ALA A 41 97.33 -15.48 32.32
CA ALA A 41 98.43 -16.05 33.07
C ALA A 41 99.76 -15.52 32.52
N ARG A 42 100.68 -15.16 33.42
CA ARG A 42 102.05 -14.72 33.13
C ARG A 42 103.04 -15.62 33.84
N ASP A 43 104.04 -16.12 33.12
CA ASP A 43 105.17 -16.83 33.73
C ASP A 43 106.11 -15.84 34.42
N ASP A 44 106.41 -16.04 35.70
CA ASP A 44 107.22 -15.07 36.46
C ASP A 44 108.69 -15.06 36.01
N ALA A 45 109.18 -16.17 35.43
CA ALA A 45 110.56 -16.27 34.97
C ALA A 45 110.77 -15.64 33.59
N SER A 46 109.97 -16.01 32.59
CA SER A 46 110.09 -15.55 31.20
C SER A 46 109.29 -14.29 30.88
N GLN A 47 108.31 -13.93 31.73
CA GLN A 47 107.32 -12.87 31.49
C GLN A 47 106.38 -13.13 30.29
N GLU A 48 106.39 -14.33 29.70
CA GLU A 48 105.43 -14.71 28.65
C GLU A 48 104.00 -14.72 29.20
N THR A 49 103.03 -14.30 28.39
CA THR A 49 101.61 -14.26 28.80
C THR A 49 100.71 -15.07 27.86
N ARG A 50 99.73 -15.75 28.45
CA ARG A 50 98.63 -16.41 27.74
C ARG A 50 97.31 -15.99 28.35
N SER A 51 96.34 -15.61 27.52
CA SER A 51 95.02 -15.22 27.99
C SER A 51 93.92 -16.03 27.33
N THR A 52 92.75 -16.01 27.97
CA THR A 52 91.49 -16.47 27.42
C THR A 52 90.39 -15.50 27.83
N ALA A 53 89.42 -15.32 26.94
CA ALA A 53 88.21 -14.54 27.18
C ALA A 53 87.02 -15.49 27.33
N LEU A 54 86.10 -15.13 28.22
CA LEU A 54 84.91 -15.91 28.50
C LEU A 54 83.78 -14.99 29.01
N ALA A 55 82.54 -15.45 28.91
CA ALA A 55 81.41 -14.73 29.50
C ALA A 55 81.48 -14.73 31.02
N GLY A 56 81.11 -13.61 31.65
CA GLY A 56 80.81 -13.58 33.08
C GLY A 56 79.58 -14.45 33.40
N LYS A 57 79.47 -14.89 34.65
CA LYS A 57 78.30 -15.62 35.15
C LYS A 57 77.90 -15.09 36.50
N GLY A 58 76.60 -14.88 36.69
CA GLY A 58 76.04 -14.36 37.94
C GLY A 58 74.64 -13.80 37.73
N ALA A 59 74.17 -13.03 38.71
CA ALA A 59 72.95 -12.23 38.61
C ALA A 59 73.34 -10.74 38.50
N PRO A 60 72.65 -9.93 37.67
CA PRO A 60 72.91 -8.49 37.52
C PRO A 60 72.93 -7.77 38.87
N SER A 61 73.74 -6.71 39.01
CA SER A 61 73.96 -5.95 40.26
C SER A 61 74.46 -6.73 41.49
N VAL A 62 74.54 -8.06 41.42
CA VAL A 62 74.97 -8.95 42.51
C VAL A 62 76.33 -9.55 42.19
N GLY A 63 76.52 -9.97 40.94
CA GLY A 63 77.71 -10.67 40.47
C GLY A 63 77.63 -12.18 40.62
N GLY A 64 78.77 -12.84 40.55
CA GLY A 64 78.86 -14.30 40.56
C GLY A 64 80.29 -14.81 40.47
N SER A 65 80.47 -16.06 40.10
CA SER A 65 81.81 -16.66 40.04
C SER A 65 81.97 -17.55 38.82
N VAL A 66 83.12 -17.43 38.18
CA VAL A 66 83.53 -18.29 37.09
C VAL A 66 84.80 -19.03 37.45
N LEU A 67 84.83 -20.31 37.14
CA LEU A 67 85.99 -21.16 37.33
C LEU A 67 86.75 -21.30 36.01
N VAL A 68 88.04 -20.97 36.03
CA VAL A 68 88.95 -21.08 34.90
C VAL A 68 90.09 -22.02 35.27
N GLY A 69 90.27 -23.09 34.51
CA GLY A 69 91.45 -23.94 34.60
C GLY A 69 92.58 -23.36 33.76
N VAL A 70 93.77 -23.21 34.35
CA VAL A 70 94.97 -22.75 33.65
C VAL A 70 95.98 -23.88 33.65
N VAL A 71 96.19 -24.49 32.48
CA VAL A 71 97.17 -25.56 32.29
C VAL A 71 98.57 -24.94 32.16
N LEU A 72 99.55 -25.49 32.88
CA LEU A 72 100.94 -25.01 32.85
C LEU A 72 101.64 -25.50 31.57
N PRO A 73 102.13 -24.60 30.70
CA PRO A 73 102.95 -24.98 29.55
C PRO A 73 104.25 -25.68 29.97
N GLU A 74 104.72 -26.65 29.19
CA GLU A 74 105.91 -27.45 29.54
C GLU A 74 107.18 -26.60 29.74
N ASP A 75 107.30 -25.53 28.94
CA ASP A 75 108.38 -24.56 28.86
C ASP A 75 108.32 -23.45 29.92
N TRP A 76 107.24 -23.38 30.71
CA TRP A 76 107.07 -22.39 31.77
C TRP A 76 107.65 -22.84 33.11
N GLY A 77 108.04 -21.85 33.93
CA GLY A 77 108.47 -22.05 35.31
C GLY A 77 107.32 -22.44 36.24
N THR A 78 107.62 -22.67 37.52
CA THR A 78 106.59 -23.06 38.50
C THR A 78 105.90 -21.87 39.17
N GLY A 79 106.36 -20.63 38.98
CA GLY A 79 105.73 -19.42 39.53
C GLY A 79 104.96 -18.67 38.45
N LEU A 80 103.65 -18.46 38.66
CA LEU A 80 102.78 -17.74 37.75
C LEU A 80 102.10 -16.57 38.46
N THR A 81 101.95 -15.44 37.76
CA THR A 81 101.02 -14.37 38.14
C THR A 81 99.79 -14.42 37.24
N LEU A 82 98.60 -14.43 37.84
CA LEU A 82 97.34 -14.44 37.09
C LEU A 82 96.57 -13.16 37.32
N LYS A 83 96.07 -12.56 36.23
CA LYS A 83 95.24 -11.35 36.22
C LYS A 83 93.89 -11.65 35.58
N ALA A 84 92.81 -11.22 36.22
CA ALA A 84 91.47 -11.20 35.67
C ALA A 84 91.04 -9.75 35.42
N GLU A 85 90.44 -9.49 34.26
CA GLU A 85 89.92 -8.18 33.84
C GLU A 85 88.49 -8.35 33.33
N ALA A 86 87.59 -7.44 33.71
CA ALA A 86 86.20 -7.46 33.33
C ALA A 86 85.83 -6.26 32.46
N PHE A 87 84.89 -6.49 31.54
CA PHE A 87 84.42 -5.54 30.53
C PHE A 87 82.89 -5.61 30.44
N GLU A 88 82.25 -4.48 30.14
CA GLU A 88 80.79 -4.36 29.94
C GLU A 88 80.37 -5.01 28.62
N ALA A 89 81.19 -4.86 27.57
CA ALA A 89 80.88 -5.41 26.26
C ALA A 89 80.65 -6.94 26.33
N PRO A 90 79.61 -7.45 25.65
CA PRO A 90 79.25 -8.86 25.73
C PRO A 90 80.35 -9.76 25.14
N PHE A 91 80.56 -10.92 25.75
CA PHE A 91 81.49 -11.92 25.26
C PHE A 91 81.04 -12.46 23.90
N VAL A 92 81.93 -12.38 22.91
CA VAL A 92 81.78 -13.00 21.59
C VAL A 92 82.75 -14.18 21.50
N THR A 93 82.24 -15.33 21.06
CA THR A 93 83.06 -16.54 20.92
C THR A 93 84.22 -16.28 19.96
N ASP A 94 85.42 -16.77 20.31
CA ASP A 94 86.67 -16.60 19.56
C ASP A 94 87.19 -15.16 19.39
N GLN A 95 86.62 -14.19 20.12
CA GLN A 95 87.14 -12.82 20.22
C GLN A 95 87.68 -12.53 21.63
N ASP A 96 88.70 -11.67 21.72
CA ASP A 96 89.18 -11.18 23.01
C ASP A 96 88.21 -10.10 23.53
N CYS A 97 88.17 -9.88 24.85
CA CYS A 97 87.32 -8.83 25.41
C CYS A 97 87.76 -7.45 24.90
N THR A 98 86.78 -6.64 24.47
CA THR A 98 86.98 -5.28 23.95
C THR A 98 86.33 -4.24 24.84
N GLY A 99 86.78 -3.00 24.73
CA GLY A 99 86.23 -1.88 25.48
C GLY A 99 87.01 -1.59 26.77
N LYS A 100 86.38 -0.81 27.64
CA LYS A 100 86.98 -0.32 28.88
C LYS A 100 87.01 -1.44 29.93
N VAL A 101 88.14 -1.58 30.62
CA VAL A 101 88.23 -2.47 31.79
C VAL A 101 87.52 -1.80 32.95
N VAL A 102 86.45 -2.43 33.45
CA VAL A 102 85.62 -1.88 34.54
C VAL A 102 85.99 -2.40 35.92
N ALA A 103 86.59 -3.60 35.99
CA ALA A 103 87.17 -4.15 37.22
C ALA A 103 88.35 -5.08 36.87
N SER A 104 89.38 -5.12 37.71
CA SER A 104 90.50 -6.06 37.54
C SER A 104 91.07 -6.53 38.88
N GLY A 105 91.72 -7.70 38.88
CA GLY A 105 92.34 -8.29 40.07
C GLY A 105 93.44 -9.26 39.66
N GLU A 106 94.51 -9.35 40.44
CA GLU A 106 95.67 -10.19 40.14
C GLU A 106 96.26 -10.85 41.39
N GLY A 107 96.94 -12.00 41.20
CA GLY A 107 97.59 -12.71 42.30
C GLY A 107 98.62 -13.75 41.83
N PRO A 108 99.65 -14.03 42.64
CA PRO A 108 100.66 -15.04 42.34
C PRO A 108 100.20 -16.45 42.77
N VAL A 109 100.72 -17.48 42.09
CA VAL A 109 100.56 -18.90 42.47
C VAL A 109 101.82 -19.68 42.12
N THR A 110 102.17 -20.65 42.98
CA THR A 110 103.27 -21.58 42.72
C THR A 110 102.73 -22.99 42.50
N ILE A 111 103.15 -23.62 41.40
CA ILE A 111 102.72 -24.96 40.99
C ILE A 111 103.81 -25.97 41.36
N VAL A 112 103.41 -27.04 42.05
CA VAL A 112 104.29 -28.19 42.31
C VAL A 112 103.97 -29.26 41.27
N ARG A 113 104.96 -29.60 40.43
CA ARG A 113 104.76 -30.57 39.34
C ARG A 113 104.41 -31.96 39.89
N GLY A 114 103.38 -32.60 39.33
CA GLY A 114 102.86 -33.91 39.72
C GLY A 114 101.77 -33.91 40.80
N GLU A 115 101.40 -32.76 41.38
CA GLU A 115 100.30 -32.68 42.36
C GLU A 115 98.92 -32.78 41.70
N ALA A 116 98.77 -32.37 40.44
CA ALA A 116 97.51 -32.53 39.70
C ALA A 116 97.11 -34.01 39.56
N ALA A 117 98.09 -34.92 39.42
CA ALA A 117 97.88 -36.36 39.37
C ALA A 117 97.33 -36.97 40.68
N LYS A 118 97.49 -36.25 41.79
CA LYS A 118 96.99 -36.65 43.12
C LYS A 118 95.60 -36.08 43.44
N GLY A 119 95.01 -35.32 42.50
CA GLY A 119 93.67 -34.74 42.64
C GLY A 119 93.60 -33.41 43.39
N ASN A 120 94.74 -32.78 43.72
CA ASN A 120 94.80 -31.52 44.49
C ASN A 120 95.54 -30.40 43.73
N PRO A 121 95.00 -29.87 42.61
CA PRO A 121 95.63 -28.74 41.93
C PRO A 121 95.62 -27.47 42.82
N PRO A 122 96.67 -26.62 42.77
CA PRO A 122 96.67 -25.32 43.44
C PRO A 122 95.44 -24.48 43.05
N GLU A 123 94.87 -23.77 44.01
CA GLU A 123 93.72 -22.88 43.78
C GLU A 123 94.09 -21.42 44.05
N LEU A 124 93.71 -20.53 43.13
CA LEU A 124 93.82 -19.07 43.28
C LEU A 124 92.42 -18.44 43.17
N LYS A 125 92.11 -17.51 44.08
CA LYS A 125 90.85 -16.75 44.05
C LYS A 125 91.13 -15.30 43.74
N LEU A 126 90.50 -14.77 42.70
CA LEU A 126 90.59 -13.37 42.29
C LEU A 126 89.22 -12.71 42.47
N ALA A 127 89.18 -11.57 43.15
CA ALA A 127 87.94 -10.82 43.37
C ALA A 127 87.92 -9.56 42.51
N LEU A 128 86.81 -9.32 41.82
CA LEU A 128 86.52 -8.15 41.00
C LEU A 128 85.29 -7.45 41.59
N SER A 129 85.32 -6.11 41.71
CA SER A 129 84.18 -5.36 42.22
C SER A 129 83.93 -4.14 41.35
N ALA A 130 82.68 -3.96 40.95
CA ALA A 130 82.12 -2.72 40.40
C ALA A 130 80.67 -2.59 40.87
N ALA A 131 80.05 -1.43 40.68
CA ALA A 131 78.65 -1.19 41.04
C ALA A 131 77.86 -0.95 39.75
N ASP A 132 76.92 -1.85 39.49
CA ASP A 132 75.88 -1.77 38.46
C ASP A 132 74.58 -1.73 39.26
N GLN A 133 74.05 -0.53 39.49
CA GLN A 133 72.99 -0.30 40.45
C GLN A 133 71.62 -0.69 39.91
N ASP A 134 71.39 -0.46 38.62
CA ASP A 134 70.12 -0.71 37.93
C ASP A 134 70.01 -2.11 37.29
N GLY A 135 71.14 -2.81 37.15
CA GLY A 135 71.21 -4.19 36.72
C GLY A 135 71.17 -4.38 35.21
N ASP A 136 71.45 -3.36 34.41
CA ASP A 136 71.46 -3.45 32.96
C ASP A 136 72.79 -4.04 32.40
N GLY A 137 73.80 -4.18 33.27
CA GLY A 137 75.11 -4.75 32.95
C GLY A 137 76.16 -3.73 32.50
N TYR A 138 75.78 -2.46 32.43
CA TYR A 138 76.67 -1.32 32.28
C TYR A 138 76.92 -0.68 33.65
N ILE A 139 78.02 0.06 33.74
CA ILE A 139 78.47 0.69 34.98
C ILE A 139 78.56 2.18 34.72
N LEU A 140 78.11 2.97 35.69
CA LEU A 140 78.14 4.43 35.59
C LEU A 140 79.51 4.94 35.14
N LYS A 141 79.50 5.81 34.13
CA LYS A 141 80.63 6.60 33.68
C LYS A 141 80.81 7.77 34.64
N ASN A 142 81.82 7.67 35.49
CA ASN A 142 82.14 8.75 36.42
C ASN A 142 82.70 9.97 35.69
N ALA A 143 82.43 11.16 36.24
CA ALA A 143 82.90 12.43 35.69
C ALA A 143 84.45 12.54 35.60
N ASP A 144 85.19 11.77 36.40
CA ASP A 144 86.65 11.70 36.38
C ASP A 144 87.21 10.72 35.31
N GLY A 145 86.34 10.10 34.52
CA GLY A 145 86.71 9.12 33.48
C GLY A 145 86.90 7.70 34.01
N THR A 146 86.74 7.45 35.31
CA THR A 146 86.69 6.10 35.88
C THR A 146 85.29 5.47 35.70
N GLY A 147 85.06 4.26 36.24
CA GLY A 147 83.78 3.55 36.05
C GLY A 147 83.62 2.96 34.65
N GLY A 148 82.37 2.76 34.22
CA GLY A 148 82.03 2.14 32.95
C GLY A 148 81.66 3.13 31.85
N THR A 149 80.58 2.84 31.15
CA THR A 149 80.11 3.59 29.97
C THR A 149 78.69 4.13 30.07
N ASP A 150 77.92 3.74 31.08
CA ASP A 150 76.54 4.19 31.30
C ASP A 150 76.44 5.64 31.80
N CYS A 151 75.41 6.37 31.40
CA CYS A 151 75.12 7.75 31.77
C CYS A 151 74.02 7.91 32.84
N ASP A 152 73.24 6.87 33.16
CA ASP A 152 72.22 6.89 34.22
C ASP A 152 72.11 5.53 34.94
N ASP A 153 72.83 5.37 36.05
CA ASP A 153 72.86 4.14 36.86
C ASP A 153 71.79 4.16 37.98
N ASP A 154 70.65 4.85 37.76
CA ASP A 154 69.55 4.90 38.73
C ASP A 154 68.68 3.63 38.69
N ARG A 155 68.41 3.06 39.86
CA ARG A 155 67.63 1.80 39.99
C ARG A 155 66.22 1.83 39.41
N GLU A 156 65.58 2.99 39.34
CA GLU A 156 64.19 3.11 38.91
C GLU A 156 64.08 3.53 37.45
N THR A 157 65.03 4.33 36.94
CA THR A 157 64.96 4.89 35.58
C THR A 157 66.11 4.53 34.66
N GLY A 158 67.24 4.08 35.22
CA GLY A 158 68.50 3.86 34.52
C GLY A 158 68.53 2.62 33.64
N ALA A 159 67.82 1.55 34.00
CA ALA A 159 67.98 0.25 33.32
C ALA A 159 67.63 0.20 31.82
N SER A 160 67.05 1.26 31.26
CA SER A 160 66.79 1.42 29.82
C SER A 160 67.64 2.52 29.16
N VAL A 161 68.53 3.14 29.92
CA VAL A 161 69.40 4.24 29.55
C VAL A 161 70.84 3.72 29.62
N HIS A 162 71.40 3.36 28.47
CA HIS A 162 72.76 2.84 28.40
C HIS A 162 73.29 2.91 26.97
N PRO A 163 74.62 2.83 26.78
CA PRO A 163 75.21 2.79 25.45
C PRO A 163 74.57 1.74 24.54
N GLY A 164 73.95 2.20 23.45
CA GLY A 164 73.27 1.35 22.47
C GLY A 164 71.83 0.95 22.83
N ALA A 165 71.21 1.58 23.83
CA ALA A 165 69.77 1.51 24.03
C ALA A 165 69.01 2.11 22.83
N THR A 166 67.70 1.88 22.76
CA THR A 166 66.85 2.49 21.71
C THR A 166 66.37 3.84 22.18
N GLU A 167 66.80 4.89 21.50
CA GLU A 167 66.37 6.27 21.76
C GLU A 167 64.84 6.41 21.69
N ARG A 168 64.26 7.13 22.65
CA ARG A 168 62.84 7.44 22.70
C ARG A 168 62.64 8.95 22.65
N CYS A 169 61.48 9.36 22.15
CA CYS A 169 61.11 10.78 22.09
C CYS A 169 60.57 11.22 23.47
N ASN A 170 61.33 10.99 24.56
CA ASN A 170 60.97 11.16 25.98
C ASN A 170 61.76 12.28 26.72
N ASP A 171 62.48 13.12 25.97
CA ASP A 171 63.34 14.20 26.44
C ASP A 171 64.55 13.72 27.28
N ARG A 172 65.02 12.48 27.02
CA ARG A 172 66.21 11.87 27.65
C ARG A 172 67.07 11.22 26.57
N ASP A 173 68.39 11.38 26.72
CA ASP A 173 69.41 10.66 25.98
C ASP A 173 69.47 9.22 26.50
N ASP A 174 68.64 8.33 25.92
CA ASP A 174 68.51 6.95 26.38
C ASP A 174 69.72 6.11 25.93
N ASP A 175 70.31 6.41 24.77
CA ASP A 175 71.44 5.65 24.24
C ASP A 175 72.83 6.17 24.67
N CYS A 176 72.86 7.19 25.54
CA CYS A 176 74.05 7.85 26.07
C CYS A 176 74.99 8.39 24.97
N SER A 177 74.45 8.75 23.80
CA SER A 177 75.22 9.29 22.67
C SER A 177 75.52 10.78 22.81
N GLY A 178 74.72 11.51 23.58
CA GLY A 178 74.79 12.95 23.77
C GLY A 178 73.94 13.77 22.79
N ASP A 179 73.16 13.12 21.92
CA ASP A 179 72.15 13.78 21.09
C ASP A 179 70.84 13.95 21.89
N ASP A 180 70.10 15.03 21.64
CA ASP A 180 68.74 15.18 22.16
C ASP A 180 67.70 14.62 21.18
N ASP A 181 66.49 14.35 21.67
CA ASP A 181 65.38 13.86 20.84
C ASP A 181 65.14 14.72 19.60
N GLN A 182 65.34 16.03 19.72
CA GLN A 182 65.13 16.96 18.61
C GLN A 182 66.08 16.64 17.46
N THR A 183 67.34 16.36 17.77
CA THR A 183 68.39 16.01 16.80
C THR A 183 68.22 14.58 16.30
N PHE A 184 67.94 13.62 17.18
CA PHE A 184 67.79 12.22 16.82
C PHE A 184 66.56 11.97 15.92
N PHE A 185 65.40 12.55 16.26
CA PHE A 185 64.14 12.32 15.53
C PHE A 185 63.83 13.37 14.46
N GLY A 186 64.64 14.42 14.32
CA GLY A 186 64.40 15.49 13.34
C GLY A 186 63.09 16.24 13.59
N LEU A 187 62.79 16.54 14.86
CA LEU A 187 61.56 17.22 15.24
C LEU A 187 61.48 18.63 14.64
N GLY A 188 60.27 19.04 14.23
CA GLY A 188 60.00 20.34 13.62
C GLY A 188 60.21 20.41 12.11
N VAL A 189 60.69 19.34 11.47
CA VAL A 189 60.79 19.21 10.01
C VAL A 189 59.39 19.06 9.38
N ALA A 190 59.22 19.58 8.17
CA ALA A 190 57.96 19.48 7.44
C ALA A 190 57.61 18.01 7.13
N CYS A 191 56.36 17.64 7.35
CA CYS A 191 55.81 16.32 7.06
C CYS A 191 54.48 16.44 6.33
N THR A 192 53.99 15.33 5.77
CA THR A 192 52.70 15.26 5.06
C THR A 192 51.94 14.03 5.54
N GLN A 193 50.68 14.21 5.91
CA GLN A 193 49.78 13.12 6.30
C GLN A 193 49.00 12.59 5.07
N ASP A 194 48.43 11.39 5.20
CA ASP A 194 47.42 10.84 4.26
C ASP A 194 46.33 11.89 3.96
N GLY A 195 46.12 12.16 2.67
CA GLY A 195 45.25 13.23 2.18
C GLY A 195 45.95 14.55 1.84
N GLY A 196 47.29 14.60 1.95
CA GLY A 196 48.12 15.65 1.33
C GLY A 196 48.32 16.92 2.15
N CYS A 197 47.80 16.99 3.38
CA CYS A 197 48.00 18.15 4.25
C CYS A 197 49.41 18.15 4.87
N THR A 198 50.06 19.31 4.84
CA THR A 198 51.41 19.50 5.38
C THR A 198 51.37 19.96 6.83
N GLY A 199 52.34 19.47 7.62
CA GLY A 199 52.45 19.71 9.06
C GLY A 199 53.90 19.70 9.52
N LYS A 200 54.11 19.59 10.84
CA LYS A 200 55.44 19.42 11.44
C LYS A 200 55.56 18.10 12.17
N LEU A 201 56.73 17.49 12.09
CA LEU A 201 57.04 16.26 12.80
C LEU A 201 57.23 16.57 14.31
N GLU A 202 56.47 15.91 15.17
CA GLU A 202 56.49 16.09 16.63
C GLU A 202 56.56 14.73 17.32
N CYS A 203 56.94 14.67 18.60
CA CYS A 203 56.85 13.42 19.34
C CYS A 203 55.43 12.89 19.33
N ALA A 204 55.27 11.60 19.03
CA ALA A 204 54.01 10.91 19.20
C ALA A 204 53.60 10.92 20.68
N PHE A 205 52.30 10.87 20.94
CA PHE A 205 51.76 10.91 22.30
C PHE A 205 52.33 9.83 23.23
N ASN A 206 52.70 8.67 22.67
CA ASN A 206 53.29 7.56 23.43
C ASN A 206 54.78 7.74 23.76
N LYS A 207 55.42 8.83 23.29
CA LYS A 207 56.83 9.15 23.52
C LYS A 207 57.83 8.11 23.00
N VAL A 208 57.42 7.24 22.06
CA VAL A 208 58.27 6.19 21.47
C VAL A 208 58.82 6.58 20.10
N GLY A 209 58.15 7.47 19.37
CA GLY A 209 58.56 7.90 18.04
C GLY A 209 57.90 9.21 17.64
N THR A 210 57.74 9.46 16.33
CA THR A 210 57.22 10.72 15.82
C THR A 210 55.86 10.60 15.15
N THR A 211 55.12 11.71 15.11
CA THR A 211 53.85 11.87 14.37
C THR A 211 53.87 13.19 13.59
N CYS A 212 53.15 13.24 12.47
CA CYS A 212 52.96 14.47 11.73
C CYS A 212 51.79 15.27 12.31
N ASN A 213 52.05 16.46 12.83
CA ASN A 213 51.01 17.41 13.27
C ASN A 213 50.54 18.23 12.06
N ALA A 214 49.61 17.67 11.28
CA ALA A 214 48.97 18.29 10.12
C ALA A 214 47.43 18.37 10.34
N PRO A 215 46.73 19.37 9.76
CA PRO A 215 45.28 19.42 9.84
C PRO A 215 44.63 18.28 9.04
N THR A 216 43.51 17.76 9.53
CA THR A 216 42.71 16.77 8.80
C THR A 216 42.12 17.40 7.52
N PRO A 217 42.25 16.76 6.34
CA PRO A 217 41.64 17.26 5.11
C PRO A 217 40.11 17.22 5.17
N THR A 218 39.47 18.25 4.64
CA THR A 218 38.03 18.25 4.33
C THR A 218 37.85 17.73 2.90
N LEU A 219 36.99 16.73 2.71
CA LEU A 219 36.74 16.12 1.41
C LEU A 219 35.53 16.77 0.72
N ALA A 220 35.55 16.85 -0.60
CA ALA A 220 34.42 17.31 -1.43
C ALA A 220 34.38 16.61 -2.79
N TRP A 221 33.19 16.43 -3.35
CA TRP A 221 32.99 15.90 -4.70
C TRP A 221 32.99 17.04 -5.70
N VAL A 222 33.52 16.79 -6.91
CA VAL A 222 33.41 17.74 -8.02
C VAL A 222 31.95 17.78 -8.48
N ASP A 223 31.43 18.98 -8.72
CA ASP A 223 30.08 19.31 -9.22
C ASP A 223 30.28 20.26 -10.40
N GLY A 224 30.52 19.72 -11.59
CA GLY A 224 31.04 20.42 -12.76
C GLY A 224 30.02 21.35 -13.46
N ASP A 225 28.74 21.08 -13.29
CA ASP A 225 27.63 21.84 -13.89
C ASP A 225 26.75 22.58 -12.86
N ASP A 226 27.15 22.53 -11.58
CA ASP A 226 26.55 23.20 -10.43
C ASP A 226 25.11 22.75 -10.11
N ASP A 227 24.74 21.51 -10.39
CA ASP A 227 23.42 20.92 -10.11
C ASP A 227 23.24 20.38 -8.68
N LYS A 228 24.33 20.40 -7.90
CA LYS A 228 24.41 19.96 -6.50
C LYS A 228 24.44 18.45 -6.31
N VAL A 229 24.75 17.69 -7.35
CA VAL A 229 25.14 16.28 -7.28
C VAL A 229 26.61 16.17 -7.68
N GLY A 230 27.37 15.37 -6.94
CA GLY A 230 28.77 15.12 -7.28
C GLY A 230 28.91 14.13 -8.43
N LYS A 231 29.97 14.28 -9.23
CA LYS A 231 30.33 13.36 -10.29
C LYS A 231 30.47 11.90 -9.84
N ALA A 232 29.86 10.98 -10.60
CA ALA A 232 30.01 9.55 -10.40
C ALA A 232 31.42 9.03 -10.69
N GLY A 233 31.89 8.09 -9.87
CA GLY A 233 33.08 7.28 -10.16
C GLY A 233 34.43 8.01 -10.06
N VAL A 234 34.46 9.19 -9.44
CA VAL A 234 35.71 9.91 -9.14
C VAL A 234 36.02 9.90 -7.64
N GLU A 235 37.30 10.00 -7.30
CA GLU A 235 37.74 10.14 -5.90
C GLU A 235 37.47 11.58 -5.39
N PRO A 236 37.14 11.76 -4.10
CA PRO A 236 36.86 13.08 -3.54
C PRO A 236 38.14 13.93 -3.45
N THR A 237 38.01 15.22 -3.69
CA THR A 237 39.13 16.18 -3.64
C THR A 237 39.39 16.62 -2.19
N PRO A 238 40.63 16.52 -1.67
CA PRO A 238 40.98 16.99 -0.34
C PRO A 238 41.30 18.49 -0.29
N PHE A 239 40.78 19.18 0.73
CA PHE A 239 41.04 20.59 1.05
C PHE A 239 41.65 20.71 2.46
N CYS A 240 42.82 21.35 2.55
CA CYS A 240 43.55 21.55 3.80
C CYS A 240 43.43 22.99 4.28
N ALA A 241 43.22 23.18 5.59
CA ALA A 241 43.16 24.51 6.18
C ALA A 241 44.43 25.35 5.86
N PRO A 242 44.31 26.65 5.54
CA PRO A 242 43.10 27.48 5.65
C PRO A 242 42.15 27.42 4.45
N ASN A 243 42.45 26.63 3.42
CA ASN A 243 41.58 26.51 2.24
C ASN A 243 40.32 25.74 2.61
N THR A 244 39.17 26.34 2.35
CA THR A 244 37.85 25.71 2.48
C THR A 244 37.36 25.21 1.13
N VAL A 245 36.41 24.28 1.15
CA VAL A 245 35.71 23.84 -0.07
C VAL A 245 35.02 25.05 -0.71
N PRO A 246 35.23 25.34 -2.01
CA PRO A 246 34.52 26.39 -2.73
C PRO A 246 33.02 26.07 -2.85
N ASP A 247 32.16 27.10 -2.84
CA ASP A 247 30.71 26.94 -3.00
C ASP A 247 30.28 26.56 -4.44
N ALA A 248 31.15 26.81 -5.42
CA ALA A 248 30.92 26.52 -6.84
C ALA A 248 31.92 25.46 -7.32
N GLY A 249 31.45 24.54 -8.15
CA GLY A 249 32.28 23.45 -8.69
C GLY A 249 32.44 22.24 -7.77
N PHE A 250 31.89 22.28 -6.55
CA PHE A 250 32.01 21.22 -5.56
C PHE A 250 30.76 21.08 -4.67
N VAL A 251 30.52 19.85 -4.20
CA VAL A 251 29.57 19.55 -3.12
C VAL A 251 30.25 18.87 -1.93
N PRO A 252 29.73 19.04 -0.70
CA PRO A 252 30.29 18.41 0.50
C PRO A 252 30.38 16.88 0.39
N PHE A 253 31.35 16.26 1.08
CA PHE A 253 31.54 14.80 1.03
C PHE A 253 30.30 13.96 1.38
N ASN A 254 29.39 14.48 2.21
CA ASN A 254 28.15 13.82 2.58
C ASN A 254 26.99 14.05 1.58
N ALA A 255 27.22 14.81 0.50
CA ALA A 255 26.26 14.97 -0.58
C ALA A 255 26.21 13.74 -1.49
N ARG A 256 25.15 13.68 -2.29
CA ARG A 256 24.97 12.67 -3.34
C ARG A 256 26.06 12.84 -4.41
N HIS A 257 26.60 11.74 -4.95
CA HIS A 257 27.79 11.76 -5.84
C HIS A 257 27.71 10.72 -6.99
N ASP A 258 26.51 10.44 -7.47
CA ASP A 258 26.20 9.49 -8.54
C ASP A 258 25.75 10.20 -9.83
N ASP A 259 26.21 11.43 -10.07
CA ASP A 259 25.95 12.16 -11.33
C ASP A 259 26.65 11.50 -12.54
N CYS A 260 25.85 11.09 -13.52
CA CYS A 260 26.31 10.41 -14.73
C CYS A 260 26.76 11.36 -15.85
N ASP A 261 26.39 12.65 -15.81
CA ASP A 261 26.84 13.67 -16.78
C ASP A 261 27.06 15.04 -16.11
N ASP A 262 28.18 15.12 -15.38
CA ASP A 262 28.74 16.29 -14.67
C ASP A 262 29.06 17.52 -15.56
N GLY A 263 28.58 17.55 -16.80
CA GLY A 263 28.59 18.70 -17.70
C GLY A 263 27.21 19.20 -18.08
N ASN A 264 26.13 18.58 -17.59
CA ASN A 264 24.76 18.86 -17.94
C ASN A 264 23.82 18.69 -16.74
N LYS A 265 23.54 19.81 -16.07
CA LYS A 265 22.65 19.92 -14.89
C LYS A 265 21.21 19.37 -15.01
N LYS A 266 20.82 18.90 -16.21
CA LYS A 266 19.54 18.24 -16.48
C LYS A 266 19.65 16.71 -16.53
N VAL A 267 20.84 16.18 -16.28
CA VAL A 267 21.17 14.77 -16.35
C VAL A 267 21.84 14.44 -15.03
N ASN A 268 21.02 14.20 -14.02
CA ASN A 268 21.49 13.80 -12.71
C ASN A 268 20.41 13.00 -11.97
N PRO A 269 20.78 12.27 -10.93
CA PRO A 269 19.87 11.39 -10.21
C PRO A 269 18.66 12.01 -9.49
N LEU A 270 18.51 13.33 -9.51
CA LEU A 270 17.36 14.05 -8.96
C LEU A 270 16.40 14.56 -10.04
N GLU A 271 16.79 14.49 -11.32
CA GLU A 271 15.94 14.89 -12.43
C GLU A 271 14.91 13.82 -12.76
N ALA A 272 13.85 14.24 -13.46
CA ALA A 272 12.83 13.34 -13.97
C ALA A 272 13.11 12.99 -15.43
N GLU A 273 12.83 11.74 -15.82
CA GLU A 273 12.92 11.31 -17.21
C GLU A 273 12.06 12.17 -18.13
N THR A 274 12.63 12.55 -19.26
CA THR A 274 11.93 13.21 -20.36
C THR A 274 12.07 12.36 -21.62
N CYS A 275 11.22 12.55 -22.63
CA CYS A 275 11.30 11.78 -23.88
C CYS A 275 12.33 12.37 -24.85
N ASP A 276 13.59 12.47 -24.44
CA ASP A 276 14.67 13.10 -25.23
C ASP A 276 15.80 12.13 -25.63
N GLY A 277 15.69 10.86 -25.22
CA GLY A 277 16.67 9.82 -25.52
C GLY A 277 17.90 9.87 -24.61
N VAL A 278 17.83 10.64 -23.53
CA VAL A 278 18.85 10.74 -22.49
C VAL A 278 18.31 10.10 -21.22
N ASP A 279 19.16 9.34 -20.51
CA ASP A 279 18.88 8.87 -19.15
C ASP A 279 19.07 10.08 -18.21
N ASN A 280 18.03 10.89 -18.04
CA ASN A 280 18.08 12.14 -17.30
C ASN A 280 18.29 11.91 -15.80
N ASN A 281 17.81 10.78 -15.27
CA ASN A 281 17.85 10.47 -13.84
C ASN A 281 18.95 9.48 -13.44
N CYS A 282 19.83 9.12 -14.38
CA CYS A 282 20.97 8.23 -14.18
C CYS A 282 20.60 6.86 -13.56
N ASP A 283 19.39 6.34 -13.80
CA ASP A 283 18.94 5.06 -13.24
C ASP A 283 19.29 3.84 -14.12
N GLY A 284 19.89 4.10 -15.28
CA GLY A 284 20.29 3.10 -16.26
C GLY A 284 19.17 2.75 -17.25
N THR A 285 18.02 3.43 -17.19
CA THR A 285 16.91 3.26 -18.11
C THR A 285 16.55 4.58 -18.80
N THR A 286 16.45 4.55 -20.13
CA THR A 286 16.19 5.75 -20.92
C THR A 286 14.69 5.94 -21.21
N ASP A 287 14.19 7.15 -20.98
CA ASP A 287 12.84 7.63 -21.29
C ASP A 287 11.72 6.81 -20.60
N ILE A 288 11.93 6.36 -19.36
CA ILE A 288 10.90 5.66 -18.56
C ILE A 288 10.16 6.65 -17.66
N LEU A 289 8.97 7.05 -18.11
CA LEU A 289 8.14 8.00 -17.37
C LEU A 289 7.37 7.32 -16.22
N THR A 290 7.26 8.00 -15.09
CA THR A 290 6.61 7.50 -13.87
C THR A 290 5.17 8.01 -13.67
N GLY A 291 4.57 8.64 -14.69
CA GLY A 291 3.24 9.24 -14.62
C GLY A 291 2.09 8.27 -14.95
N THR A 292 0.97 8.42 -14.25
CA THR A 292 -0.32 7.81 -14.63
C THR A 292 -1.14 8.78 -15.48
N CYS A 293 -2.00 8.25 -16.35
CA CYS A 293 -2.86 9.03 -17.23
C CYS A 293 -4.17 8.28 -17.51
N GLN A 294 -5.11 8.95 -18.19
CA GLN A 294 -6.26 8.30 -18.80
C GLN A 294 -6.19 8.43 -20.31
N THR A 295 -6.47 7.34 -21.02
CA THR A 295 -6.55 7.35 -22.48
C THR A 295 -7.70 8.27 -22.92
N PRO A 296 -7.47 9.24 -23.82
CA PRO A 296 -8.49 10.23 -24.18
C PRO A 296 -9.78 9.64 -24.73
N ASP A 297 -9.70 8.55 -25.51
CA ASP A 297 -10.86 8.00 -26.21
C ASP A 297 -11.64 6.98 -25.36
N THR A 298 -10.94 6.12 -24.61
CA THR A 298 -11.55 4.99 -23.88
C THR A 298 -11.56 5.17 -22.36
N HIS A 299 -11.04 6.30 -21.84
CA HIS A 299 -10.97 6.64 -20.42
C HIS A 299 -10.29 5.59 -19.52
N CYS A 300 -9.51 4.69 -20.11
CA CYS A 300 -8.76 3.65 -19.44
C CYS A 300 -7.56 4.22 -18.69
N VAL A 301 -7.31 3.68 -17.50
CA VAL A 301 -6.09 3.99 -16.74
C VAL A 301 -4.88 3.49 -17.53
N GLY A 302 -3.90 4.37 -17.68
CA GLY A 302 -2.68 4.12 -18.43
C GLY A 302 -1.46 4.71 -17.76
N LEU A 303 -0.32 4.44 -18.37
CA LEU A 303 0.96 5.05 -18.05
C LEU A 303 1.35 6.01 -19.16
N VAL A 304 1.98 7.13 -18.78
CA VAL A 304 2.51 8.08 -19.75
C VAL A 304 3.71 7.41 -20.45
N ALA A 305 3.71 7.41 -21.77
CA ALA A 305 4.74 6.80 -22.59
C ALA A 305 5.18 7.75 -23.71
N CYS A 306 6.41 7.61 -24.20
CA CYS A 306 6.94 8.46 -25.26
C CYS A 306 6.39 8.09 -26.65
N THR A 307 6.01 9.09 -27.43
CA THR A 307 5.56 8.91 -28.82
C THR A 307 6.74 8.57 -29.73
N GLY A 308 6.53 7.68 -30.71
CA GLY A 308 7.44 7.57 -31.87
C GLY A 308 8.67 6.67 -31.68
N ARG A 309 8.57 5.50 -31.05
CA ARG A 309 9.65 4.48 -31.12
C ARG A 309 9.71 3.75 -32.49
N THR A 310 9.79 4.51 -33.58
CA THR A 310 10.15 3.97 -34.91
C THR A 310 11.54 4.50 -35.26
N GLU A 311 12.50 3.60 -35.49
CA GLU A 311 13.85 3.94 -35.97
C GLU A 311 14.69 4.87 -35.07
N GLY A 312 14.56 4.76 -33.74
CA GLY A 312 15.55 5.35 -32.82
C GLY A 312 15.60 6.89 -32.76
N LYS A 313 14.51 7.58 -33.14
CA LYS A 313 14.30 9.00 -32.86
C LYS A 313 13.05 9.18 -32.01
N VAL A 314 13.19 9.86 -30.87
CA VAL A 314 12.06 10.33 -30.07
C VAL A 314 11.68 11.74 -30.53
N ASP A 315 10.42 11.95 -30.90
CA ASP A 315 9.90 13.25 -31.32
C ASP A 315 9.57 14.18 -30.11
N GLY A 316 9.96 13.80 -28.88
CA GLY A 316 9.72 14.57 -27.66
C GLY A 316 8.28 14.53 -27.13
N GLY A 317 7.35 13.88 -27.84
CA GLY A 317 5.95 13.79 -27.45
C GLY A 317 5.67 12.67 -26.43
N THR A 318 4.56 12.82 -25.70
CA THR A 318 4.02 11.79 -24.79
C THR A 318 2.61 11.38 -25.21
N PHE A 319 2.23 10.13 -24.95
CA PHE A 319 0.87 9.63 -25.10
C PHE A 319 0.50 8.75 -23.90
N CYS A 320 -0.80 8.52 -23.70
CA CYS A 320 -1.26 7.61 -22.66
C CYS A 320 -1.35 6.18 -23.19
N MET A 321 -0.51 5.29 -22.69
CA MET A 321 -0.57 3.86 -23.01
C MET A 321 -1.52 3.16 -22.03
N GLY A 322 -2.69 2.74 -22.51
CA GLY A 322 -3.67 2.02 -21.70
C GLY A 322 -3.08 0.74 -21.12
N THR A 323 -3.26 0.52 -19.80
CA THR A 323 -2.78 -0.68 -19.09
C THR A 323 -3.85 -1.74 -18.90
N VAL A 324 -5.10 -1.39 -19.20
CA VAL A 324 -6.28 -2.25 -19.12
C VAL A 324 -7.01 -2.22 -20.46
N ALA A 325 -7.58 -3.37 -20.84
CA ALA A 325 -8.42 -3.45 -22.03
C ALA A 325 -9.78 -2.80 -21.74
N PRO A 326 -10.28 -1.90 -22.62
CA PRO A 326 -11.63 -1.36 -22.49
C PRO A 326 -12.69 -2.44 -22.70
N SER A 327 -13.87 -2.20 -22.13
CA SER A 327 -15.06 -3.02 -22.37
C SER A 327 -15.95 -2.38 -23.44
N ASN A 328 -16.79 -3.20 -24.07
CA ASN A 328 -17.87 -2.72 -24.93
C ASN A 328 -19.08 -2.38 -24.06
N TRP A 329 -19.72 -1.25 -24.36
CA TRP A 329 -20.93 -0.78 -23.71
C TRP A 329 -22.01 -0.59 -24.78
N SER A 330 -23.04 -1.43 -24.76
CA SER A 330 -24.19 -1.34 -25.66
C SER A 330 -25.26 -0.42 -25.08
N ARG A 331 -26.04 0.26 -25.92
CA ARG A 331 -27.16 1.08 -25.46
C ARG A 331 -28.28 0.17 -24.92
N ASP A 332 -28.84 0.54 -23.77
CA ASP A 332 -29.81 -0.18 -22.95
C ASP A 332 -30.97 0.79 -22.61
N GLU A 333 -32.06 0.75 -23.37
CA GLU A 333 -33.17 1.70 -23.26
C GLU A 333 -34.26 1.30 -22.25
N ASP A 334 -34.46 0.01 -22.00
CA ASP A 334 -35.44 -0.47 -21.03
C ASP A 334 -34.87 -0.74 -19.63
N LEU A 335 -33.54 -0.69 -19.49
CA LEU A 335 -32.78 -0.76 -18.25
C LEU A 335 -32.76 -2.15 -17.61
N ASP A 336 -32.77 -3.21 -18.42
CA ASP A 336 -32.63 -4.59 -17.96
C ASP A 336 -31.16 -5.06 -17.85
N ASN A 337 -30.21 -4.19 -18.20
CA ASN A 337 -28.76 -4.41 -18.16
C ASN A 337 -28.23 -5.35 -19.27
N HIS A 338 -29.05 -5.63 -20.26
CA HIS A 338 -28.68 -6.04 -21.61
C HIS A 338 -28.88 -4.84 -22.55
N GLY A 339 -28.17 -4.82 -23.65
CA GLY A 339 -28.27 -3.72 -24.60
C GLY A 339 -28.31 -4.25 -26.02
N SER A 340 -28.88 -3.41 -26.88
CA SER A 340 -28.95 -3.64 -28.32
C SER A 340 -27.61 -4.09 -28.94
N ASP A 341 -27.70 -4.81 -30.06
CA ASP A 341 -26.58 -5.43 -30.79
C ASP A 341 -25.27 -4.61 -30.82
N GLU A 342 -24.14 -5.32 -30.71
CA GLU A 342 -22.77 -4.77 -30.53
C GLU A 342 -22.32 -3.75 -31.60
N ALA A 343 -22.99 -3.66 -32.75
CA ALA A 343 -22.61 -2.79 -33.86
C ALA A 343 -22.59 -1.28 -33.50
N GLN A 344 -23.20 -0.88 -32.39
CA GLN A 344 -23.20 0.50 -31.88
C GLN A 344 -22.51 0.65 -30.52
N ALA A 345 -21.78 -0.36 -30.05
CA ALA A 345 -21.17 -0.33 -28.73
C ALA A 345 -20.07 0.74 -28.60
N ILE A 346 -20.07 1.45 -27.48
CA ILE A 346 -19.02 2.38 -27.09
C ILE A 346 -17.92 1.61 -26.35
N VAL A 347 -16.67 1.81 -26.77
CA VAL A 347 -15.50 1.17 -26.15
C VAL A 347 -14.96 2.06 -25.03
N SER A 348 -15.06 1.61 -23.78
CA SER A 348 -14.62 2.40 -22.62
C SER A 348 -14.31 1.52 -21.40
N CYS A 349 -13.38 1.97 -20.57
CA CYS A 349 -13.11 1.37 -19.26
C CYS A 349 -14.10 1.79 -18.17
N ILE A 350 -14.87 2.85 -18.43
CA ILE A 350 -15.95 3.32 -17.56
C ILE A 350 -17.28 3.26 -18.30
N ARG A 351 -18.36 2.90 -17.60
CA ARG A 351 -19.72 2.97 -18.13
C ARG A 351 -20.00 4.42 -18.58
N PRO A 352 -20.35 4.67 -19.86
CA PRO A 352 -20.59 6.03 -20.34
C PRO A 352 -21.66 6.76 -19.53
N ASP A 353 -22.83 6.14 -19.37
CA ASP A 353 -23.91 6.58 -18.49
C ASP A 353 -24.90 5.42 -18.20
N ALA A 354 -26.02 5.73 -17.54
CA ALA A 354 -27.03 4.75 -17.15
C ALA A 354 -27.79 4.11 -18.32
N ASP A 355 -27.70 4.63 -19.54
CA ASP A 355 -28.34 4.09 -20.75
C ASP A 355 -27.45 3.10 -21.50
N TYR A 356 -26.39 2.61 -20.85
CA TYR A 356 -25.50 1.60 -21.43
C TYR A 356 -25.35 0.37 -20.54
N ALA A 357 -25.50 -0.80 -21.14
CA ALA A 357 -25.29 -2.10 -20.54
C ALA A 357 -23.89 -2.67 -20.86
N PRO A 358 -23.34 -3.47 -19.95
CA PRO A 358 -22.09 -4.21 -20.18
C PRO A 358 -22.28 -5.48 -21.03
N GLN A 359 -23.52 -5.95 -21.19
CA GLN A 359 -23.88 -7.14 -21.97
C GLN A 359 -24.65 -6.69 -23.20
N ALA A 360 -24.27 -7.20 -24.37
CA ALA A 360 -25.05 -7.07 -25.59
C ALA A 360 -26.04 -8.26 -25.70
N GLY A 361 -26.76 -8.34 -26.81
CA GLY A 361 -27.68 -9.46 -27.10
C GLY A 361 -29.13 -9.17 -26.74
N ASP A 362 -29.51 -7.89 -26.66
CA ASP A 362 -30.91 -7.51 -26.56
C ASP A 362 -31.52 -7.35 -27.97
N CYS A 363 -32.45 -8.24 -28.31
CA CYS A 363 -33.16 -8.21 -29.59
C CYS A 363 -34.41 -7.30 -29.58
N ASP A 364 -34.86 -6.84 -28.40
CA ASP A 364 -35.88 -5.81 -28.23
C ASP A 364 -35.60 -4.93 -27.00
N ASP A 365 -34.67 -3.98 -27.19
CA ASP A 365 -34.20 -2.95 -26.23
C ASP A 365 -35.30 -2.01 -25.70
N GLY A 366 -36.56 -2.30 -26.02
CA GLY A 366 -37.73 -1.62 -25.50
C GLY A 366 -38.60 -2.44 -24.59
N ASN A 367 -38.23 -3.66 -24.26
CA ASN A 367 -38.98 -4.59 -23.44
C ASN A 367 -38.04 -5.38 -22.51
N PRO A 368 -38.00 -5.09 -21.20
CA PRO A 368 -37.01 -5.64 -20.26
C PRO A 368 -37.20 -7.12 -19.91
N PHE A 369 -38.07 -7.80 -20.67
CA PHE A 369 -38.33 -9.22 -20.61
C PHE A 369 -37.82 -9.93 -21.88
N ILE A 370 -37.13 -9.22 -22.78
CA ILE A 370 -36.60 -9.76 -24.03
C ILE A 370 -35.11 -9.46 -24.09
N HIS A 371 -34.28 -10.48 -23.86
CA HIS A 371 -32.84 -10.39 -23.99
C HIS A 371 -32.23 -11.80 -24.06
N GLU A 372 -31.01 -11.94 -24.56
CA GLU A 372 -30.33 -13.24 -24.64
C GLU A 372 -30.36 -13.98 -23.28
N GLY A 373 -30.96 -15.16 -23.28
CA GLY A 373 -31.07 -16.03 -22.10
C GLY A 373 -32.15 -15.65 -21.09
N ALA A 374 -33.05 -14.71 -21.40
CA ALA A 374 -34.24 -14.47 -20.58
C ALA A 374 -35.14 -15.73 -20.51
N PRO A 375 -35.98 -15.89 -19.49
CA PRO A 375 -36.98 -16.95 -19.48
C PRO A 375 -38.09 -16.67 -20.50
N GLU A 376 -38.41 -17.67 -21.33
CA GLU A 376 -39.62 -17.65 -22.18
C GLU A 376 -40.88 -17.39 -21.35
N LEU A 377 -41.66 -16.40 -21.77
CA LEU A 377 -42.94 -16.03 -21.20
C LEU A 377 -44.08 -16.48 -22.13
N CYS A 378 -45.28 -16.61 -21.56
CA CYS A 378 -46.47 -16.89 -22.35
C CYS A 378 -47.11 -15.57 -22.80
N ASP A 379 -46.47 -14.87 -23.73
CA ASP A 379 -46.84 -13.52 -24.18
C ASP A 379 -46.80 -13.29 -25.71
N SER A 380 -46.54 -14.33 -26.51
CA SER A 380 -46.34 -14.33 -27.96
C SER A 380 -45.07 -13.61 -28.46
N GLN A 381 -44.11 -13.33 -27.59
CA GLN A 381 -42.81 -12.76 -27.97
C GLN A 381 -41.71 -13.78 -27.77
N ASP A 382 -40.61 -13.60 -28.49
CA ASP A 382 -39.36 -14.33 -28.28
C ASP A 382 -38.61 -13.62 -27.18
N ASN A 383 -38.57 -14.18 -25.97
CA ASN A 383 -37.98 -13.52 -24.82
C ASN A 383 -36.49 -13.78 -24.71
N ASP A 384 -36.03 -14.95 -25.15
CA ASP A 384 -34.63 -15.35 -25.00
C ASP A 384 -33.75 -15.06 -26.23
N CYS A 385 -34.31 -14.38 -27.23
CA CYS A 385 -33.68 -13.96 -28.49
C CYS A 385 -33.11 -15.13 -29.30
N ASN A 386 -33.71 -16.31 -29.19
CA ASN A 386 -33.25 -17.50 -29.88
C ASN A 386 -34.02 -17.69 -31.21
N PRO A 387 -33.46 -18.41 -32.20
CA PRO A 387 -34.11 -18.58 -33.51
C PRO A 387 -35.42 -19.41 -33.51
N MET A 388 -35.92 -19.82 -32.35
CA MET A 388 -37.18 -20.52 -32.12
C MET A 388 -38.11 -19.65 -31.27
N THR A 389 -39.09 -19.03 -31.91
CA THR A 389 -40.15 -18.24 -31.27
C THR A 389 -41.20 -19.10 -30.53
N THR A 390 -40.85 -20.30 -30.06
CA THR A 390 -41.86 -21.27 -29.57
C THR A 390 -41.90 -21.30 -28.05
N GLU A 391 -43.03 -20.89 -27.48
CA GLU A 391 -43.37 -20.96 -26.04
C GLU A 391 -43.65 -22.40 -25.55
N ALA A 392 -42.99 -23.40 -26.16
CA ALA A 392 -43.29 -24.80 -26.00
C ALA A 392 -43.03 -25.27 -24.57
N GLY A 393 -44.12 -25.53 -23.83
CA GLY A 393 -44.06 -25.93 -22.41
C GLY A 393 -44.26 -24.77 -21.42
N VAL A 394 -44.34 -23.52 -21.89
CA VAL A 394 -44.70 -22.35 -21.09
C VAL A 394 -46.18 -22.02 -21.27
N CYS A 395 -46.70 -21.96 -22.51
CA CYS A 395 -48.11 -21.70 -22.76
C CYS A 395 -49.01 -22.95 -22.76
N PRO A 396 -50.31 -22.79 -22.43
CA PRO A 396 -51.31 -23.80 -22.77
C PRO A 396 -51.43 -24.03 -24.28
N ALA A 397 -51.97 -25.18 -24.66
CA ALA A 397 -52.25 -25.51 -26.06
C ALA A 397 -53.20 -24.46 -26.69
N GLY A 398 -52.73 -23.77 -27.72
CA GLY A 398 -53.45 -22.67 -28.38
C GLY A 398 -52.82 -21.29 -28.23
N GLY A 399 -51.74 -21.17 -27.45
CA GLY A 399 -51.03 -19.91 -27.22
C GLY A 399 -51.69 -19.05 -26.12
N PRO A 400 -51.13 -17.85 -25.85
CA PRO A 400 -51.64 -16.98 -24.81
C PRO A 400 -52.98 -16.37 -25.25
N THR A 401 -53.98 -16.47 -24.38
CA THR A 401 -55.34 -15.96 -24.63
C THR A 401 -55.89 -15.27 -23.40
N TRP A 402 -56.87 -14.38 -23.55
CA TRP A 402 -57.54 -13.76 -22.40
C TRP A 402 -58.57 -14.68 -21.76
N ALA A 403 -58.50 -14.82 -20.44
CA ALA A 403 -59.41 -15.62 -19.62
C ALA A 403 -60.38 -14.72 -18.85
N THR A 404 -61.70 -14.92 -18.92
CA THR A 404 -62.65 -14.18 -18.08
C THR A 404 -63.34 -15.08 -17.08
N GLN A 405 -63.41 -14.64 -15.82
CA GLN A 405 -64.13 -15.31 -14.74
C GLN A 405 -65.04 -14.34 -13.98
N ASP A 406 -66.14 -14.85 -13.44
CA ASP A 406 -67.01 -14.11 -12.53
C ASP A 406 -66.46 -14.21 -11.10
N VAL A 407 -66.31 -13.06 -10.42
CA VAL A 407 -65.90 -13.02 -9.01
C VAL A 407 -67.08 -12.60 -8.13
N GLY A 408 -67.59 -13.57 -7.37
CA GLY A 408 -68.75 -13.40 -6.50
C GLY A 408 -70.09 -13.61 -7.20
N THR A 409 -71.18 -13.54 -6.43
CA THR A 409 -72.53 -13.87 -6.91
C THR A 409 -73.35 -12.65 -7.32
N ASP A 410 -72.96 -11.43 -6.91
CA ASP A 410 -73.68 -10.19 -7.19
C ASP A 410 -73.48 -9.74 -8.65
N PRO A 411 -74.49 -9.83 -9.53
CA PRO A 411 -74.34 -9.46 -10.93
C PRO A 411 -74.24 -7.94 -11.16
N SER A 412 -74.56 -7.12 -10.15
CA SER A 412 -74.47 -5.66 -10.22
C SER A 412 -73.14 -5.10 -9.75
N ARG A 413 -72.22 -5.97 -9.32
CA ARG A 413 -70.89 -5.58 -8.86
C ARG A 413 -70.05 -5.10 -10.03
N ASP A 414 -69.49 -3.91 -9.92
CA ASP A 414 -68.44 -3.43 -10.82
C ASP A 414 -67.12 -3.41 -10.07
N TRP A 415 -66.10 -4.03 -10.64
CA TRP A 415 -64.73 -3.97 -10.11
C TRP A 415 -64.02 -2.78 -10.75
N LEU A 416 -63.51 -1.88 -9.90
CA LEU A 416 -62.98 -0.57 -10.29
C LEU A 416 -61.45 -0.51 -10.15
N GLY A 417 -60.91 -1.07 -9.07
CA GLY A 417 -59.48 -1.07 -8.77
C GLY A 417 -58.92 -2.49 -8.68
N VAL A 418 -57.67 -2.65 -9.13
CA VAL A 418 -56.90 -3.90 -9.07
C VAL A 418 -55.47 -3.59 -8.65
N SER A 419 -54.89 -4.45 -7.80
CA SER A 419 -53.50 -4.34 -7.39
C SER A 419 -52.94 -5.73 -7.09
N LEU A 420 -51.74 -6.02 -7.58
CA LEU A 420 -51.05 -7.28 -7.36
C LEU A 420 -50.12 -7.18 -6.14
N TYR A 421 -49.90 -8.30 -5.48
CA TYR A 421 -48.95 -8.44 -4.37
C TYR A 421 -48.39 -9.85 -4.31
N GLY A 422 -47.19 -9.99 -3.76
CA GLY A 422 -46.46 -11.25 -3.84
C GLY A 422 -46.36 -11.75 -5.28
N ASN A 423 -45.98 -13.02 -5.44
CA ASN A 423 -45.99 -13.67 -6.75
C ASN A 423 -47.35 -14.34 -6.98
N GLY A 424 -48.24 -13.70 -7.73
CA GLY A 424 -49.56 -14.24 -8.12
C GLY A 424 -50.75 -13.87 -7.21
N GLY A 425 -50.55 -13.00 -6.21
CA GLY A 425 -51.62 -12.47 -5.36
C GLY A 425 -52.30 -11.25 -6.00
N VAL A 426 -53.61 -11.13 -5.85
CA VAL A 426 -54.42 -10.07 -6.48
C VAL A 426 -55.49 -9.56 -5.53
N TRP A 427 -55.57 -8.25 -5.37
CA TRP A 427 -56.68 -7.55 -4.72
C TRP A 427 -57.53 -6.82 -5.75
N ILE A 428 -58.85 -6.93 -5.61
CA ILE A 428 -59.81 -6.16 -6.40
C ILE A 428 -60.85 -5.49 -5.50
N VAL A 429 -61.22 -4.27 -5.87
CA VAL A 429 -62.18 -3.44 -5.13
C VAL A 429 -63.18 -2.78 -6.07
N GLY A 430 -64.38 -2.46 -5.58
CA GLY A 430 -65.44 -2.01 -6.47
C GLY A 430 -66.66 -1.36 -5.81
N THR A 431 -67.74 -1.28 -6.58
CA THR A 431 -69.04 -0.74 -6.13
C THR A 431 -69.61 -1.57 -5.01
N GLY A 432 -70.57 -1.02 -4.24
CA GLY A 432 -71.33 -1.73 -3.21
C GLY A 432 -70.50 -2.39 -2.11
N SER A 433 -69.34 -1.81 -1.79
CA SER A 433 -68.32 -2.34 -0.87
C SER A 433 -67.63 -3.61 -1.33
N GLY A 434 -67.60 -3.89 -2.63
CA GLY A 434 -66.95 -5.09 -3.16
C GLY A 434 -65.47 -5.12 -2.83
N ARG A 435 -65.03 -6.20 -2.17
CA ARG A 435 -63.62 -6.52 -1.92
C ARG A 435 -63.43 -8.00 -2.19
N ALA A 436 -62.45 -8.35 -3.00
CA ALA A 436 -62.06 -9.74 -3.19
C ALA A 436 -60.55 -9.86 -3.31
N VAL A 437 -60.05 -11.01 -2.88
CA VAL A 437 -58.61 -11.31 -2.87
C VAL A 437 -58.36 -12.71 -3.40
N LYS A 438 -57.41 -12.82 -4.31
CA LYS A 438 -56.77 -14.08 -4.70
C LYS A 438 -55.43 -14.10 -3.98
N VAL A 439 -55.21 -15.08 -3.10
CA VAL A 439 -53.89 -15.28 -2.49
C VAL A 439 -52.99 -16.03 -3.49
N PRO A 440 -51.66 -15.82 -3.48
CA PRO A 440 -50.71 -16.44 -4.41
C PRO A 440 -50.90 -17.93 -4.69
N THR A 441 -51.19 -18.70 -3.64
CA THR A 441 -51.29 -20.17 -3.70
C THR A 441 -52.64 -20.69 -4.18
N LEU A 442 -53.61 -19.81 -4.43
CA LEU A 442 -54.96 -20.18 -4.85
C LEU A 442 -55.28 -19.67 -6.25
N ASN A 443 -56.12 -20.43 -6.95
CA ASN A 443 -56.56 -20.12 -8.31
C ASN A 443 -57.88 -19.34 -8.35
N ALA A 444 -58.54 -19.16 -7.21
CA ALA A 444 -59.84 -18.50 -7.10
C ALA A 444 -59.79 -17.28 -6.17
N PHE A 445 -60.64 -16.29 -6.48
CA PHE A 445 -60.88 -15.15 -5.60
C PHE A 445 -61.79 -15.51 -4.44
N LYS A 446 -61.45 -15.03 -3.25
CA LYS A 446 -62.32 -14.98 -2.08
C LYS A 446 -62.93 -13.59 -1.97
N VAL A 447 -64.25 -13.50 -2.09
CA VAL A 447 -65.00 -12.27 -1.76
C VAL A 447 -65.01 -12.10 -0.24
N LEU A 448 -64.69 -10.91 0.25
CA LEU A 448 -64.68 -10.62 1.67
C LEU A 448 -66.05 -10.14 2.16
N ASP A 449 -66.40 -10.59 3.36
CA ASP A 449 -67.66 -10.25 4.02
C ASP A 449 -67.62 -8.83 4.62
N GLY A 450 -68.81 -8.32 4.96
CA GLY A 450 -68.97 -7.03 5.64
C GLY A 450 -69.04 -5.84 4.67
N ALA A 451 -70.13 -5.08 4.75
CA ALA A 451 -70.30 -3.86 3.98
C ALA A 451 -69.49 -2.71 4.59
N CYS A 452 -68.84 -1.93 3.74
CA CYS A 452 -68.24 -0.66 4.13
C CYS A 452 -69.38 0.35 4.14
N THR A 453 -70.01 0.55 5.29
CA THR A 453 -71.14 1.46 5.43
C THR A 453 -70.97 2.38 6.64
N ASP A 454 -71.55 3.58 6.54
CA ASP A 454 -71.73 4.51 7.65
C ASP A 454 -73.16 4.47 8.22
N GLY A 455 -73.99 3.50 7.81
CA GLY A 455 -75.28 3.23 8.47
C GLY A 455 -76.40 2.65 7.59
N SER A 456 -76.34 2.73 6.26
CA SER A 456 -77.38 2.12 5.40
C SER A 456 -76.98 1.84 3.95
N THR A 457 -76.11 2.66 3.33
CA THR A 457 -75.64 2.43 1.95
C THR A 457 -74.27 1.76 1.93
N PRO A 458 -74.09 0.66 1.19
CA PRO A 458 -72.77 0.12 0.85
C PRO A 458 -72.02 1.08 -0.07
N GLN A 459 -70.76 1.32 0.25
CA GLN A 459 -69.98 2.44 -0.28
C GLN A 459 -69.06 2.01 -1.43
N ILE A 460 -68.64 2.94 -2.28
CA ILE A 460 -67.83 2.64 -3.47
C ILE A 460 -66.35 2.64 -3.08
N LEU A 461 -65.61 1.63 -3.55
CA LEU A 461 -64.17 1.48 -3.32
C LEU A 461 -63.45 1.64 -4.67
N PRO A 462 -63.01 2.85 -5.06
CA PRO A 462 -62.51 3.09 -6.41
C PRO A 462 -61.06 2.66 -6.64
N SER A 463 -60.24 2.61 -5.58
CA SER A 463 -58.79 2.42 -5.70
C SER A 463 -58.25 1.50 -4.63
N VAL A 464 -57.22 0.74 -4.98
CA VAL A 464 -56.50 -0.15 -4.07
C VAL A 464 -55.02 -0.15 -4.41
N TRP A 465 -54.18 -0.19 -3.37
CA TRP A 465 -52.77 -0.55 -3.47
C TRP A 465 -52.49 -1.65 -2.45
N ALA A 466 -51.98 -2.78 -2.92
CA ALA A 466 -51.55 -3.88 -2.07
C ALA A 466 -50.04 -3.80 -1.85
N ASP A 467 -49.61 -3.97 -0.61
CA ASP A 467 -48.19 -4.02 -0.26
C ASP A 467 -47.59 -5.32 -0.83
N PRO A 468 -46.61 -5.22 -1.75
CA PRO A 468 -45.98 -6.40 -2.35
C PRO A 468 -45.35 -7.36 -1.34
N SER A 469 -45.02 -6.88 -0.13
CA SER A 469 -44.27 -7.63 0.88
C SER A 469 -45.13 -8.27 1.98
N THR A 470 -46.35 -7.78 2.23
CA THR A 470 -47.11 -8.17 3.44
C THR A 470 -48.52 -8.71 3.19
N ASP A 471 -49.04 -8.70 1.96
CA ASP A 471 -50.44 -9.04 1.60
C ASP A 471 -51.52 -8.02 1.98
N THR A 472 -51.13 -6.97 2.70
CA THR A 472 -52.05 -5.93 3.19
C THR A 472 -52.48 -5.01 2.05
N ALA A 473 -53.79 -4.84 1.90
CA ALA A 473 -54.40 -3.91 0.97
C ALA A 473 -54.83 -2.61 1.64
N TYR A 474 -54.45 -1.51 1.01
CA TYR A 474 -54.85 -0.15 1.35
C TYR A 474 -55.84 0.32 0.30
N ILE A 475 -57.02 0.75 0.75
CA ILE A 475 -58.17 0.94 -0.12
C ILE A 475 -58.72 2.35 0.06
N GLY A 476 -58.89 3.05 -1.06
CA GLY A 476 -59.60 4.33 -1.13
C GLY A 476 -61.11 4.13 -1.16
N ARG A 477 -61.85 4.95 -0.42
CA ARG A 477 -63.33 4.98 -0.42
C ARG A 477 -63.84 6.32 -0.94
N ASP A 478 -65.11 6.35 -1.34
CA ASP A 478 -65.92 7.57 -1.35
C ASP A 478 -66.20 8.09 0.08
N GLU A 479 -66.75 9.31 0.16
CA GLU A 479 -67.15 9.93 1.44
C GLU A 479 -66.04 9.97 2.51
N GLY A 480 -64.79 10.19 2.09
CA GLY A 480 -63.67 10.62 2.92
C GLY A 480 -63.19 9.58 3.93
N GLN A 481 -62.97 8.34 3.49
CA GLN A 481 -62.38 7.28 4.32
C GLN A 481 -61.33 6.49 3.54
N LEU A 482 -60.37 5.92 4.28
CA LEU A 482 -59.43 4.91 3.80
C LEU A 482 -59.58 3.65 4.64
N ILE A 483 -59.28 2.50 4.07
CA ILE A 483 -59.48 1.19 4.70
C ILE A 483 -58.19 0.38 4.57
N VAL A 484 -57.84 -0.34 5.62
CA VAL A 484 -56.76 -1.35 5.60
C VAL A 484 -57.39 -2.73 5.72
N GLN A 485 -57.00 -3.65 4.86
CA GLN A 485 -57.56 -5.01 4.82
C GLN A 485 -56.46 -6.04 4.62
N THR A 486 -56.65 -7.22 5.20
CA THR A 486 -55.83 -8.40 4.92
C THR A 486 -56.74 -9.50 4.34
N PRO A 487 -56.20 -10.59 3.78
CA PRO A 487 -57.02 -11.67 3.21
C PRO A 487 -57.96 -12.35 4.22
N THR A 488 -57.73 -12.13 5.52
CA THR A 488 -58.53 -12.65 6.63
C THR A 488 -59.53 -11.65 7.19
N SER A 489 -59.57 -10.41 6.70
CA SER A 489 -60.53 -9.39 7.14
C SER A 489 -61.98 -9.86 6.94
N THR A 490 -62.81 -9.64 7.97
CA THR A 490 -64.24 -10.01 7.98
C THR A 490 -65.18 -8.80 7.94
N ASP A 491 -64.63 -7.60 8.02
CA ASP A 491 -65.34 -6.33 7.96
C ASP A 491 -64.46 -5.23 7.33
N CYS A 492 -64.99 -4.02 7.21
CA CYS A 492 -64.25 -2.87 6.68
C CYS A 492 -63.56 -2.06 7.78
N THR A 493 -62.82 -2.71 8.67
CA THR A 493 -61.97 -2.04 9.67
C THR A 493 -60.52 -2.53 9.58
N PRO A 494 -59.53 -1.71 10.01
CA PRO A 494 -59.67 -0.33 10.50
C PRO A 494 -60.00 0.68 9.40
N ARG A 495 -60.67 1.78 9.77
CA ARG A 495 -60.98 2.91 8.90
C ARG A 495 -60.20 4.14 9.34
N THR A 496 -59.77 4.93 8.37
CA THR A 496 -59.03 6.17 8.59
C THR A 496 -59.77 7.33 7.94
N PRO A 497 -60.23 8.34 8.71
CA PRO A 497 -60.93 9.49 8.16
C PRO A 497 -60.04 10.34 7.25
N VAL A 498 -60.60 10.85 6.16
CA VAL A 498 -59.98 11.84 5.28
C VAL A 498 -60.76 13.14 5.37
N THR A 499 -60.08 14.26 5.61
CA THR A 499 -60.68 15.59 5.62
C THR A 499 -60.33 16.35 4.34
N PRO A 500 -61.30 16.90 3.59
CA PRO A 500 -62.73 16.92 3.88
C PRO A 500 -63.40 15.55 3.69
N ASN A 501 -64.44 15.27 4.49
CA ASN A 501 -65.17 14.00 4.48
C ASN A 501 -66.01 13.76 3.21
N THR A 502 -65.96 14.66 2.23
CA THR A 502 -66.57 14.49 0.91
C THR A 502 -65.58 13.95 -0.12
N THR A 503 -64.35 13.66 0.28
CA THR A 503 -63.28 13.18 -0.61
C THR A 503 -63.61 11.80 -1.18
N THR A 504 -63.53 11.66 -2.50
CA THR A 504 -63.50 10.34 -3.16
C THR A 504 -62.09 10.04 -3.61
N THR A 505 -61.51 8.96 -3.11
CA THR A 505 -60.13 8.56 -3.45
C THR A 505 -60.14 7.74 -4.74
N THR A 506 -59.71 8.35 -5.85
CA THR A 506 -59.71 7.78 -7.19
C THR A 506 -58.43 7.03 -7.53
N GLY A 507 -57.31 7.38 -6.89
CA GLY A 507 -56.03 6.72 -7.07
C GLY A 507 -55.27 6.59 -5.76
N LEU A 508 -54.52 5.50 -5.63
CA LEU A 508 -53.67 5.23 -4.48
C LEU A 508 -52.40 4.52 -4.92
N LYS A 509 -51.24 5.00 -4.50
CA LYS A 509 -49.94 4.36 -4.72
C LYS A 509 -49.13 4.39 -3.43
N GLY A 510 -48.58 3.24 -3.04
CA GLY A 510 -47.73 3.12 -1.85
C GLY A 510 -46.30 2.69 -2.16
N PHE A 511 -45.42 2.95 -1.20
CA PHE A 511 -44.06 2.44 -1.11
C PHE A 511 -43.84 1.89 0.30
N ALA A 512 -43.25 0.69 0.39
CA ALA A 512 -42.79 0.15 1.65
C ALA A 512 -41.60 0.98 2.19
N THR A 513 -41.52 1.16 3.50
CA THR A 513 -40.45 1.89 4.17
C THR A 513 -39.49 0.91 4.86
N ASN A 514 -38.22 1.30 5.02
CA ASN A 514 -37.19 0.47 5.66
C ASN A 514 -37.52 0.04 7.11
N GLY A 515 -38.48 0.69 7.77
CA GLY A 515 -38.95 0.35 9.12
C GLY A 515 -40.15 -0.60 9.17
N GLY A 516 -40.55 -1.19 8.04
CA GLY A 516 -41.73 -2.07 7.96
C GLY A 516 -43.08 -1.34 7.96
N GLY A 517 -43.08 -0.01 7.83
CA GLY A 517 -44.27 0.78 7.55
C GLY A 517 -44.46 1.06 6.06
N VAL A 518 -45.49 1.80 5.72
CA VAL A 518 -45.79 2.21 4.34
C VAL A 518 -45.92 3.73 4.24
N LYS A 519 -45.64 4.27 3.06
CA LYS A 519 -45.97 5.64 2.70
C LYS A 519 -46.81 5.61 1.44
N LEU A 520 -48.04 6.10 1.54
CA LEU A 520 -49.03 6.12 0.47
C LEU A 520 -49.31 7.55 0.02
N PHE A 521 -49.56 7.67 -1.27
CA PHE A 521 -49.95 8.88 -1.98
C PHE A 521 -51.30 8.64 -2.61
N GLY A 522 -52.27 9.49 -2.27
CA GLY A 522 -53.63 9.38 -2.76
C GLY A 522 -54.04 10.59 -3.57
N THR A 523 -54.84 10.33 -4.60
CA THR A 523 -55.49 11.34 -5.42
C THR A 523 -57.00 11.18 -5.39
N GLY A 524 -57.72 12.25 -5.65
CA GLY A 524 -59.17 12.20 -5.59
C GLY A 524 -59.87 13.44 -6.09
N LYS A 525 -61.18 13.46 -5.84
CA LYS A 525 -62.04 14.62 -6.01
C LYS A 525 -62.71 15.01 -4.70
N GLN A 526 -62.98 16.30 -4.53
CA GLN A 526 -63.70 16.84 -3.38
C GLN A 526 -65.21 16.88 -3.69
N GLY A 527 -65.96 15.86 -3.27
CA GLY A 527 -67.40 15.78 -3.47
C GLY A 527 -67.84 15.91 -4.93
N ALA A 528 -68.98 16.58 -5.16
CA ALA A 528 -69.50 16.90 -6.48
C ALA A 528 -69.02 18.28 -6.97
N THR A 529 -67.75 18.60 -6.77
CA THR A 529 -67.12 19.84 -7.23
C THR A 529 -66.20 19.58 -8.42
N THR A 530 -65.61 20.64 -8.97
CA THR A 530 -64.55 20.55 -9.97
C THR A 530 -63.14 20.63 -9.34
N HIS A 531 -63.04 20.36 -8.04
CA HIS A 531 -61.79 20.38 -7.30
C HIS A 531 -61.30 18.96 -7.02
N GLY A 532 -60.01 18.73 -7.27
CA GLY A 532 -59.31 17.51 -6.90
C GLY A 532 -58.70 17.60 -5.51
N VAL A 533 -58.12 16.50 -5.07
CA VAL A 533 -57.30 16.46 -3.85
C VAL A 533 -56.08 15.58 -4.01
N THR A 534 -55.04 15.88 -3.25
CA THR A 534 -53.88 15.01 -3.03
C THR A 534 -53.66 14.82 -1.54
N PHE A 535 -53.20 13.65 -1.09
CA PHE A 535 -52.83 13.43 0.30
C PHE A 535 -51.71 12.40 0.44
N GLN A 536 -51.10 12.39 1.63
CA GLN A 536 -50.15 11.36 2.05
C GLN A 536 -50.72 10.61 3.25
N TRP A 537 -50.47 9.31 3.32
CA TRP A 537 -50.95 8.44 4.40
C TRP A 537 -49.90 7.41 4.76
N ASN A 538 -49.79 7.04 6.04
CA ASN A 538 -48.84 6.06 6.54
C ASN A 538 -49.44 4.68 6.82
N GLY A 539 -50.68 4.44 6.37
CA GLY A 539 -51.42 3.21 6.67
C GLY A 539 -52.06 3.17 8.07
N GLY A 540 -51.86 4.20 8.91
CA GLY A 540 -52.38 4.25 10.27
C GLY A 540 -53.84 4.77 10.38
N GLY A 541 -54.40 4.73 11.60
CA GLY A 541 -55.78 5.15 11.89
C GLY A 541 -56.01 6.65 12.10
N SER A 542 -54.97 7.48 12.05
CA SER A 542 -55.07 8.94 12.29
C SER A 542 -55.67 9.68 11.09
N THR A 543 -56.50 10.68 11.34
CA THR A 543 -57.13 11.50 10.29
C THR A 543 -56.11 12.04 9.28
N VAL A 544 -56.37 11.80 8.00
CA VAL A 544 -55.58 12.27 6.86
C VAL A 544 -56.14 13.59 6.33
N ASN A 545 -55.29 14.61 6.21
CA ASN A 545 -55.69 15.91 5.68
C ASN A 545 -55.41 15.97 4.17
N ALA A 546 -56.48 15.89 3.37
CA ALA A 546 -56.40 16.01 1.93
C ALA A 546 -56.30 17.48 1.50
N GLN A 547 -55.37 17.72 0.58
CA GLN A 547 -55.00 19.04 0.11
C GLN A 547 -55.73 19.33 -1.20
N GLY A 548 -56.50 20.42 -1.24
CA GLY A 548 -57.32 20.79 -2.40
C GLY A 548 -56.49 21.19 -3.64
N ARG A 549 -56.98 20.79 -4.81
CA ARG A 549 -56.47 21.17 -6.14
C ARG A 549 -57.58 21.91 -6.89
N ASN A 550 -57.43 23.23 -6.99
CA ASN A 550 -58.47 24.07 -7.58
C ASN A 550 -58.61 23.78 -9.09
N ASN A 551 -59.84 23.57 -9.56
CA ASN A 551 -60.17 23.38 -10.98
C ASN A 551 -59.42 22.23 -11.67
N LEU A 552 -59.03 21.22 -10.92
CA LEU A 552 -58.27 20.07 -11.39
C LEU A 552 -58.74 18.82 -10.66
N VAL A 553 -59.55 17.99 -11.31
CA VAL A 553 -60.00 16.70 -10.78
C VAL A 553 -58.93 15.65 -11.11
N LEU A 554 -58.44 14.92 -10.11
CA LEU A 554 -57.42 13.89 -10.31
C LEU A 554 -58.04 12.49 -10.42
N SER A 555 -57.62 11.74 -11.42
CA SER A 555 -58.14 10.42 -11.78
C SER A 555 -57.28 9.28 -11.24
N ALA A 556 -55.95 9.43 -11.28
CA ALA A 556 -55.02 8.36 -10.92
C ALA A 556 -53.68 8.89 -10.43
N VAL A 557 -52.92 8.02 -9.76
CA VAL A 557 -51.53 8.24 -9.34
C VAL A 557 -50.73 6.97 -9.53
N HIS A 558 -49.52 7.09 -10.09
CA HIS A 558 -48.58 5.99 -10.20
C HIS A 558 -47.13 6.49 -10.16
N GLY A 559 -46.23 5.64 -9.68
CA GLY A 559 -44.81 5.90 -9.58
C GLY A 559 -44.03 4.65 -9.20
N ILE A 560 -42.73 4.67 -9.42
CA ILE A 560 -41.80 3.61 -8.98
C ILE A 560 -41.00 4.01 -7.74
N SER A 561 -40.96 5.32 -7.45
CA SER A 561 -40.34 5.90 -6.27
C SER A 561 -41.00 7.25 -5.98
N GLU A 562 -40.68 7.88 -4.85
CA GLU A 562 -41.13 9.24 -4.56
C GLU A 562 -40.58 10.27 -5.55
N SER A 563 -39.35 10.07 -6.06
CA SER A 563 -38.74 10.98 -7.04
C SER A 563 -39.34 10.84 -8.44
N THR A 564 -40.08 9.76 -8.70
CA THR A 564 -40.71 9.47 -9.98
C THR A 564 -42.16 9.04 -9.74
N LEU A 565 -42.99 10.03 -9.37
CA LEU A 565 -44.39 9.88 -9.02
C LEU A 565 -45.24 10.94 -9.73
N PHE A 566 -46.24 10.48 -10.49
CA PHE A 566 -47.16 11.33 -11.25
C PHE A 566 -48.60 11.12 -10.81
N ALA A 567 -49.35 12.22 -10.76
CA ALA A 567 -50.81 12.21 -10.64
C ALA A 567 -51.41 12.83 -11.89
N VAL A 568 -52.46 12.22 -12.44
CA VAL A 568 -53.09 12.69 -13.69
C VAL A 568 -54.55 13.01 -13.48
N GLY A 569 -55.07 13.89 -14.31
CA GLY A 569 -56.45 14.32 -14.21
C GLY A 569 -56.88 15.27 -15.32
N VAL A 570 -57.96 16.00 -15.04
CA VAL A 570 -58.63 16.88 -15.98
C VAL A 570 -58.90 18.26 -15.35
N GLU A 571 -58.62 19.31 -16.11
CA GLU A 571 -58.94 20.69 -15.75
C GLU A 571 -60.38 21.07 -16.14
N ASN A 572 -60.90 22.16 -15.58
CA ASN A 572 -62.28 22.61 -15.89
C ASN A 572 -62.52 22.94 -17.36
N ASP A 573 -61.49 23.25 -18.14
CA ASP A 573 -61.58 23.49 -19.59
C ASP A 573 -61.51 22.19 -20.42
N GLY A 574 -61.45 21.03 -19.77
CA GLY A 574 -61.43 19.70 -20.39
C GLY A 574 -60.03 19.19 -20.75
N LYS A 575 -58.97 19.96 -20.47
CA LYS A 575 -57.60 19.55 -20.78
C LYS A 575 -57.05 18.56 -19.77
N GLY A 576 -56.21 17.67 -20.27
CA GLY A 576 -55.41 16.76 -19.46
C GLY A 576 -54.34 17.51 -18.67
N ALA A 577 -54.13 17.09 -17.43
CA ALA A 577 -53.07 17.63 -16.60
C ALA A 577 -52.30 16.53 -15.87
N VAL A 578 -51.01 16.74 -15.73
CA VAL A 578 -50.11 15.89 -14.94
C VAL A 578 -49.51 16.74 -13.81
N LEU A 579 -49.48 16.20 -12.59
CA LEU A 579 -48.75 16.74 -11.46
C LEU A 579 -47.56 15.84 -11.15
N ARG A 580 -46.39 16.43 -10.86
CA ARG A 580 -45.21 15.73 -10.35
C ARG A 580 -45.10 15.93 -8.85
N TYR A 581 -44.84 14.86 -8.11
CA TYR A 581 -44.44 14.99 -6.72
C TYR A 581 -42.98 15.42 -6.62
N THR A 582 -42.70 16.44 -5.83
CA THR A 582 -41.35 16.96 -5.63
C THR A 582 -40.84 16.79 -4.21
N GLY A 583 -41.73 16.63 -3.22
CA GLY A 583 -41.39 16.46 -1.80
C GLY A 583 -40.65 17.64 -1.14
N ASN A 584 -40.20 18.62 -1.91
CA ASN A 584 -39.29 19.69 -1.47
C ASN A 584 -40.02 20.88 -0.84
N GLN A 585 -41.35 20.89 -0.83
CA GLN A 585 -42.20 21.97 -0.34
C GLN A 585 -43.31 21.41 0.56
N PRO A 586 -43.86 22.22 1.49
CA PRO A 586 -45.00 21.78 2.28
C PRO A 586 -46.25 21.59 1.40
N PRO A 587 -47.15 20.65 1.73
CA PRO A 587 -48.40 20.49 1.00
C PRO A 587 -49.24 21.79 1.03
N PRO A 588 -49.93 22.16 -0.08
CA PRO A 588 -50.07 21.44 -1.34
C PRO A 588 -48.93 21.65 -2.36
N ALA A 589 -47.92 22.48 -2.07
CA ALA A 589 -46.86 22.81 -3.03
C ALA A 589 -45.88 21.65 -3.29
N ASP A 590 -46.00 20.56 -2.52
CA ASP A 590 -45.30 19.29 -2.73
C ASP A 590 -45.60 18.64 -4.09
N TRP A 591 -46.77 18.94 -4.69
CA TRP A 591 -47.08 18.59 -6.06
C TRP A 591 -47.11 19.80 -6.98
N VAL A 592 -46.39 19.71 -8.09
CA VAL A 592 -46.22 20.78 -9.07
C VAL A 592 -46.83 20.35 -10.40
N LYS A 593 -47.60 21.23 -11.05
CA LYS A 593 -48.14 20.97 -12.38
C LYS A 593 -47.01 20.91 -13.41
N ASP A 594 -47.03 19.87 -14.21
CA ASP A 594 -46.08 19.67 -15.30
C ASP A 594 -46.47 20.54 -16.50
N THR A 595 -45.57 21.44 -16.89
CA THR A 595 -45.81 22.39 -17.99
C THR A 595 -45.49 21.82 -19.36
N SER A 596 -44.88 20.63 -19.43
CA SER A 596 -44.57 19.96 -20.70
C SER A 596 -45.76 19.23 -21.30
N VAL A 597 -46.85 19.02 -20.53
CA VAL A 597 -48.05 18.33 -21.02
C VAL A 597 -48.61 19.06 -22.25
N PRO A 598 -48.78 18.36 -23.39
CA PRO A 598 -49.26 18.99 -24.61
C PRO A 598 -50.63 19.65 -24.44
N ASN A 599 -50.82 20.85 -24.98
CA ASN A 599 -52.11 21.56 -24.93
C ASN A 599 -53.28 20.79 -25.59
N ALA A 600 -52.97 19.84 -26.47
CA ALA A 600 -53.93 18.97 -27.12
C ALA A 600 -54.33 17.75 -26.26
N ALA A 601 -53.72 17.55 -25.09
CA ALA A 601 -54.08 16.50 -24.16
C ALA A 601 -55.48 16.73 -23.59
N THR A 602 -56.31 15.70 -23.63
CA THR A 602 -57.68 15.67 -23.09
C THR A 602 -57.72 14.97 -21.72
N ALA A 603 -58.91 14.78 -21.16
CA ALA A 603 -59.12 14.28 -19.81
C ALA A 603 -58.37 12.96 -19.51
N LEU A 604 -57.28 13.05 -18.75
CA LEU A 604 -56.43 11.89 -18.43
C LEU A 604 -57.10 11.02 -17.37
N THR A 605 -57.15 9.72 -17.64
CA THR A 605 -57.86 8.71 -16.82
C THR A 605 -56.90 7.84 -16.01
N ALA A 606 -55.74 7.48 -16.58
CA ALA A 606 -54.76 6.62 -15.93
C ALA A 606 -53.32 7.01 -16.29
N VAL A 607 -52.38 6.59 -15.44
CA VAL A 607 -50.94 6.75 -15.63
C VAL A 607 -50.22 5.51 -15.14
N HIS A 608 -49.17 5.10 -15.87
CA HIS A 608 -48.26 4.05 -15.46
C HIS A 608 -46.82 4.54 -15.64
N VAL A 609 -45.97 4.24 -14.67
CA VAL A 609 -44.56 4.67 -14.66
C VAL A 609 -43.73 3.42 -14.75
N VAL A 610 -42.93 3.33 -15.81
CA VAL A 610 -42.04 2.19 -16.06
C VAL A 610 -40.72 2.45 -15.34
N ASN A 611 -40.08 3.58 -15.65
CA ASN A 611 -38.84 4.02 -15.03
C ASN A 611 -38.77 5.55 -14.99
N ALA A 612 -37.63 6.12 -14.59
CA ALA A 612 -37.46 7.58 -14.50
C ALA A 612 -37.57 8.30 -15.87
N LYS A 613 -37.32 7.56 -16.96
CA LYS A 613 -37.27 8.04 -18.35
C LYS A 613 -38.47 7.60 -19.18
N LEU A 614 -39.35 6.76 -18.64
CA LEU A 614 -40.49 6.23 -19.36
C LEU A 614 -41.74 6.11 -18.47
N ALA A 615 -42.79 6.81 -18.87
CA ALA A 615 -44.13 6.68 -18.30
C ALA A 615 -45.17 6.93 -19.39
N TYR A 616 -46.36 6.38 -19.18
CA TYR A 616 -47.49 6.53 -20.09
C TYR A 616 -48.71 7.06 -19.35
N ALA A 617 -49.47 7.94 -20.00
CA ALA A 617 -50.77 8.39 -19.53
C ALA A 617 -51.80 8.26 -20.64
N VAL A 618 -53.04 7.95 -20.29
CA VAL A 618 -54.12 7.75 -21.27
C VAL A 618 -55.31 8.65 -20.98
N SER A 619 -56.09 8.97 -22.02
CA SER A 619 -57.29 9.79 -21.91
C SER A 619 -58.58 9.07 -22.32
N ASP A 620 -59.70 9.56 -21.79
CA ASP A 620 -61.02 9.04 -22.13
C ASP A 620 -61.44 9.30 -23.60
N SER A 621 -60.70 10.15 -24.31
CA SER A 621 -60.88 10.44 -25.74
C SER A 621 -59.94 9.64 -26.65
N GLY A 622 -59.15 8.72 -26.10
CA GLY A 622 -58.30 7.81 -26.87
C GLY A 622 -56.91 8.33 -27.18
N GLN A 623 -56.38 9.24 -26.37
CA GLN A 623 -54.98 9.67 -26.50
C GLN A 623 -54.08 8.85 -25.58
N LEU A 624 -52.90 8.50 -26.09
CA LEU A 624 -51.77 7.97 -25.35
C LEU A 624 -50.69 9.05 -25.30
N LEU A 625 -50.22 9.37 -24.10
CA LEU A 625 -49.12 10.28 -23.85
C LEU A 625 -47.92 9.49 -23.35
N GLN A 626 -46.71 9.90 -23.74
CA GLN A 626 -45.45 9.33 -23.30
C GLN A 626 -44.60 10.39 -22.59
N TRP A 627 -43.97 9.99 -21.50
CA TRP A 627 -42.92 10.70 -20.79
C TRP A 627 -41.57 10.15 -21.21
N ASN A 628 -40.62 11.02 -21.58
CA ASN A 628 -39.27 10.62 -22.03
C ASN A 628 -38.15 10.92 -21.01
N GLY A 629 -38.50 11.21 -19.76
CA GLY A 629 -37.55 11.67 -18.74
C GLY A 629 -37.41 13.19 -18.61
N THR A 630 -37.91 13.95 -19.60
CA THR A 630 -37.83 15.42 -19.61
C THR A 630 -39.16 16.11 -19.90
N GLU A 631 -39.93 15.59 -20.87
CA GLU A 631 -41.20 16.14 -21.31
C GLU A 631 -42.25 15.06 -21.62
N TRP A 632 -43.52 15.48 -21.59
CA TRP A 632 -44.65 14.70 -22.09
C TRP A 632 -44.95 15.03 -23.55
N SER A 633 -45.19 14.02 -24.37
CA SER A 633 -45.63 14.15 -25.76
C SER A 633 -46.82 13.24 -26.05
N ILE A 634 -47.56 13.50 -27.13
CA ILE A 634 -48.54 12.53 -27.64
C ILE A 634 -47.77 11.42 -28.33
N ASP A 635 -48.00 10.19 -27.89
CA ASP A 635 -47.36 9.00 -28.44
C ASP A 635 -47.71 8.82 -29.93
N SER A 636 -46.75 8.35 -30.72
CA SER A 636 -46.86 8.24 -32.19
C SER A 636 -46.95 6.80 -32.70
N SER A 637 -47.11 5.81 -31.82
CA SER A 637 -47.25 4.39 -32.17
C SER A 637 -48.54 4.06 -32.93
N GLY A 638 -49.49 5.01 -33.02
CA GLY A 638 -50.75 4.82 -33.73
C GLY A 638 -51.80 4.02 -32.94
N ALA A 639 -51.81 4.17 -31.60
CA ALA A 639 -52.76 3.50 -30.71
C ALA A 639 -54.23 3.56 -31.23
N PRO A 640 -54.93 2.41 -31.34
CA PRO A 640 -56.29 2.34 -31.88
C PRO A 640 -57.30 3.17 -31.08
N ALA A 641 -58.07 4.02 -31.77
CA ALA A 641 -59.06 4.89 -31.13
C ALA A 641 -60.00 4.13 -30.18
N GLY A 642 -60.20 4.69 -28.99
CA GLY A 642 -61.08 4.12 -27.97
C GLY A 642 -61.26 5.08 -26.80
N SER A 643 -62.10 4.73 -25.83
CA SER A 643 -62.18 5.48 -24.58
C SER A 643 -61.36 4.77 -23.52
N TYR A 644 -60.14 5.24 -23.28
CA TYR A 644 -59.16 4.54 -22.45
C TYR A 644 -59.41 4.77 -20.97
N THR A 645 -59.33 3.69 -20.19
CA THR A 645 -59.58 3.70 -18.74
C THR A 645 -58.36 3.34 -17.91
N GLY A 646 -57.40 2.63 -18.49
CA GLY A 646 -56.24 2.11 -17.79
C GLY A 646 -55.07 1.94 -18.75
N VAL A 647 -53.86 2.07 -18.23
CA VAL A 647 -52.62 1.80 -18.94
C VAL A 647 -51.68 1.01 -18.04
N LEU A 648 -51.01 0.02 -18.61
CA LEU A 648 -49.95 -0.77 -18.01
C LEU A 648 -48.84 -0.88 -19.04
N ALA A 649 -47.60 -0.67 -18.64
CA ALA A 649 -46.47 -0.78 -19.55
C ALA A 649 -45.27 -1.39 -18.82
N PHE A 650 -44.54 -2.25 -19.51
CA PHE A 650 -43.31 -2.85 -19.03
C PHE A 650 -42.07 -2.23 -19.68
N GLY A 651 -42.25 -1.67 -20.87
CA GLY A 651 -41.25 -0.95 -21.65
C GLY A 651 -41.94 -0.18 -22.79
N LYS A 652 -41.17 0.43 -23.70
CA LYS A 652 -41.72 1.15 -24.86
C LYS A 652 -42.43 0.24 -25.86
N ASN A 653 -42.03 -1.03 -25.87
CA ASN A 653 -42.52 -2.05 -26.80
C ASN A 653 -43.44 -3.07 -26.10
N ALA A 654 -43.87 -2.79 -24.86
CA ALA A 654 -44.77 -3.65 -24.11
C ALA A 654 -45.83 -2.81 -23.38
N ILE A 655 -46.86 -2.36 -24.13
CA ILE A 655 -47.90 -1.45 -23.64
C ILE A 655 -49.27 -2.13 -23.71
N PHE A 656 -50.07 -2.00 -22.64
CA PHE A 656 -51.42 -2.52 -22.54
C PHE A 656 -52.40 -1.42 -22.13
N ILE A 657 -53.52 -1.31 -22.83
CA ILE A 657 -54.54 -0.28 -22.57
C ILE A 657 -55.92 -0.94 -22.44
N SER A 658 -56.63 -0.65 -21.35
CA SER A 658 -58.02 -1.08 -21.18
C SER A 658 -59.00 0.01 -21.60
N THR A 659 -60.17 -0.36 -22.13
CA THR A 659 -61.16 0.61 -22.62
C THR A 659 -62.57 0.44 -22.02
N LEU A 660 -63.35 1.54 -22.00
CA LEU A 660 -64.79 1.49 -21.71
C LEU A 660 -65.58 0.68 -22.74
N GLY A 661 -65.03 0.44 -23.93
CA GLY A 661 -65.64 -0.40 -24.96
C GLY A 661 -65.56 -1.90 -24.65
N GLY A 662 -64.84 -2.31 -23.61
CA GLY A 662 -64.59 -3.74 -23.33
C GLY A 662 -63.49 -4.33 -24.22
N THR A 663 -62.49 -3.53 -24.55
CA THR A 663 -61.29 -4.01 -25.26
C THR A 663 -60.05 -3.84 -24.40
N VAL A 664 -59.07 -4.71 -24.64
CA VAL A 664 -57.70 -4.55 -24.20
C VAL A 664 -56.83 -4.45 -25.45
N LEU A 665 -56.10 -3.34 -25.57
CA LEU A 665 -55.14 -3.10 -26.64
C LEU A 665 -53.76 -3.52 -26.13
N ARG A 666 -52.95 -4.15 -26.97
CA ARG A 666 -51.56 -4.55 -26.69
C ARG A 666 -50.66 -4.04 -27.80
N TYR A 667 -49.53 -3.43 -27.43
CA TYR A 667 -48.46 -3.02 -28.35
C TYR A 667 -47.21 -3.84 -28.06
N ASP A 668 -46.61 -4.39 -29.12
CA ASP A 668 -45.39 -5.23 -29.09
C ASP A 668 -44.15 -4.50 -29.67
N GLY A 669 -44.21 -3.17 -29.81
CA GLY A 669 -43.16 -2.39 -30.47
C GLY A 669 -43.34 -2.23 -31.99
N SER A 670 -44.22 -3.01 -32.60
CA SER A 670 -44.45 -2.99 -34.05
C SER A 670 -45.92 -2.87 -34.43
N VAL A 671 -46.82 -3.56 -33.73
CA VAL A 671 -48.25 -3.67 -34.06
C VAL A 671 -49.10 -3.51 -32.79
N TRP A 672 -50.28 -2.93 -32.98
CA TRP A 672 -51.33 -2.90 -31.96
C TRP A 672 -52.34 -4.03 -32.17
N ASP A 673 -52.35 -4.98 -31.25
CA ASP A 673 -53.36 -6.04 -31.17
C ASP A 673 -54.57 -5.61 -30.33
N THR A 674 -55.76 -6.02 -30.75
CA THR A 674 -57.01 -5.72 -30.04
C THR A 674 -57.70 -7.00 -29.60
N SER A 675 -57.84 -7.18 -28.29
CA SER A 675 -58.59 -8.26 -27.68
C SER A 675 -59.92 -7.77 -27.10
N THR A 676 -61.04 -8.38 -27.47
CA THR A 676 -62.36 -8.07 -26.90
C THR A 676 -62.56 -8.86 -25.62
N ALA A 677 -62.53 -8.16 -24.49
CA ALA A 677 -62.87 -8.70 -23.18
C ALA A 677 -64.24 -8.12 -22.79
N SER A 678 -65.29 -8.92 -22.84
CA SER A 678 -66.68 -8.49 -22.61
C SER A 678 -66.85 -7.46 -21.47
N ASN A 679 -67.80 -6.54 -21.64
CA ASN A 679 -68.14 -5.44 -20.72
C ASN A 679 -67.07 -4.33 -20.56
N PRO A 680 -67.47 -3.08 -20.22
CA PRO A 680 -66.52 -1.98 -19.99
C PRO A 680 -65.43 -2.29 -18.96
N LYS A 681 -64.17 -2.03 -19.29
CA LYS A 681 -63.02 -2.22 -18.39
C LYS A 681 -62.69 -0.93 -17.64
N GLN A 682 -62.31 -1.05 -16.36
CA GLN A 682 -62.12 0.07 -15.44
C GLN A 682 -60.71 0.17 -14.88
N GLY A 683 -60.00 -0.96 -14.76
CA GLY A 683 -58.63 -0.98 -14.22
C GLY A 683 -57.82 -2.13 -14.79
N ILE A 684 -56.50 -1.91 -14.85
CA ILE A 684 -55.50 -2.87 -15.33
C ILE A 684 -54.29 -2.82 -14.41
N ALA A 685 -53.73 -3.98 -14.08
CA ALA A 685 -52.47 -4.10 -13.36
C ALA A 685 -51.78 -5.42 -13.73
N GLY A 686 -50.46 -5.47 -13.65
CA GLY A 686 -49.69 -6.68 -13.93
C GLY A 686 -48.28 -6.59 -13.37
N THR A 687 -47.61 -7.74 -13.28
CA THR A 687 -46.21 -7.85 -12.85
C THR A 687 -45.25 -8.18 -13.99
N SER A 688 -45.77 -8.77 -15.07
CA SER A 688 -45.05 -9.07 -16.30
C SER A 688 -46.04 -9.18 -17.48
N PRO A 689 -45.56 -9.23 -18.74
CA PRO A 689 -46.39 -9.55 -19.91
C PRO A 689 -47.16 -10.86 -19.76
N ALA A 690 -46.70 -11.78 -18.89
CA ALA A 690 -47.35 -13.06 -18.61
C ALA A 690 -48.20 -13.10 -17.32
N ASP A 691 -48.49 -11.95 -16.69
CA ASP A 691 -49.41 -11.87 -15.55
C ASP A 691 -50.10 -10.50 -15.48
N ILE A 692 -51.21 -10.38 -16.22
CA ILE A 692 -51.97 -9.14 -16.37
C ILE A 692 -53.43 -9.38 -15.97
N TRP A 693 -53.93 -8.54 -15.07
CA TRP A 693 -55.29 -8.57 -14.57
C TRP A 693 -56.04 -7.30 -14.98
N VAL A 694 -57.23 -7.49 -15.53
CA VAL A 694 -58.14 -6.42 -15.96
C VAL A 694 -59.47 -6.59 -15.25
N VAL A 695 -59.95 -5.52 -14.65
CA VAL A 695 -61.23 -5.48 -13.93
C VAL A 695 -62.23 -4.58 -14.67
N GLY A 696 -63.51 -4.86 -14.52
CA GLY A 696 -64.54 -4.09 -15.20
C GLY A 696 -65.95 -4.32 -14.66
N ARG A 697 -66.94 -3.96 -15.48
CA ARG A 697 -68.35 -4.05 -15.12
C ARG A 697 -68.88 -5.47 -15.12
N GLY A 698 -69.89 -5.71 -14.29
CA GLY A 698 -70.64 -6.96 -14.28
C GLY A 698 -69.86 -8.14 -13.72
N ARG A 699 -69.25 -7.96 -12.54
CA ARG A 699 -68.52 -8.91 -11.68
C ARG A 699 -67.35 -9.66 -12.31
N GLN A 700 -67.02 -9.34 -13.55
CA GLN A 700 -66.00 -10.03 -14.32
C GLN A 700 -64.59 -9.51 -14.03
N VAL A 701 -63.67 -10.46 -13.98
CA VAL A 701 -62.23 -10.23 -13.99
C VAL A 701 -61.64 -10.98 -15.17
N THR A 702 -60.74 -10.34 -15.90
CA THR A 702 -60.05 -10.92 -17.04
C THR A 702 -58.54 -11.05 -16.73
N HIS A 703 -57.93 -12.20 -17.01
CA HIS A 703 -56.51 -12.48 -16.81
C HIS A 703 -55.82 -12.86 -18.11
N TYR A 704 -54.56 -12.45 -18.27
CA TYR A 704 -53.69 -12.85 -19.38
C TYR A 704 -52.32 -13.29 -18.89
N PRO A 705 -51.76 -14.36 -19.48
CA PRO A 705 -52.40 -15.28 -20.41
C PRO A 705 -53.34 -16.22 -19.63
N PHE A 706 -54.23 -16.90 -20.34
CA PHE A 706 -55.09 -17.93 -19.75
C PHE A 706 -54.19 -19.03 -19.19
N TRP A 707 -54.34 -19.34 -17.92
CA TRP A 707 -53.88 -20.59 -17.34
C TRP A 707 -55.11 -21.42 -16.97
N PRO A 708 -55.16 -22.73 -17.27
CA PRO A 708 -56.22 -23.57 -16.76
C PRO A 708 -56.21 -23.51 -15.23
N GLN A 709 -57.22 -22.85 -14.67
CA GLN A 709 -57.38 -22.58 -13.24
C GLN A 709 -57.71 -23.82 -12.44
#